data_AF-R6IAK2-F1
#
_entry.id   AF-R6IAK2-F1
#
_cell.length_a   1.000
_cell.length_b   1.000
_cell.length_c   1.000
_cell.angle_alpha   90.00
_cell.angle_beta   90.00
_cell.angle_gamma   90.00
#
_symmetry.space_group_name_H-M   'P 1'
#
loop_
_entity.id
_entity.type
_entity.pdbx_description
1 polymer ?
#
loop_
_entity_poly.entity_id
_entity_poly.type
_entity_poly.pdbx_seq_one_letter_code
_entity_poly.pdbx_strand_id
1 'polypeptide(L)'
;MRKFIAIALAFCCVLSLCACGKKDTGEKERECGVYITMEANDVFTVSCGTDEGSDSFKNADESAIAAGTVIHFDFAGDKADSTEKADIEYSICLYDKGLNIIASKSFVDDFSNNARVDITVTKDHKIINANAGSCGGDVVVDMSTESGEDNVTYMSPTVFMPDRSETAEKINASLDSMETEYATKTYQDNYGLYTQNIGDGTAQGLSAFSMNRTIRTERADSSIISLRVVDRASLGTTDTLKISGTTYDSQTGNEITLADLGESSEKIVNAVSEKILVSFNEDAKYQGVFFNEGYSETIKSLISDGHWYLSSEGIVIIANPGEIADSSAGFYEFTVSYDDLKDVINADFIPDSDRDGSEGDIDVVFAADSKASNLTLLGNAAATDIKSLLLSATGNIYDLDVYTINYSESAKTYTLVKQLLACSDMSDGAALAINTELEGTTPAMVVRFKLADGTHEVRLLSLDENGAVNVTNPYASAGTVITSRLPYTGDIDGDNKEETISTSTDAQGLTVLNVESSGSTAEAATGIKEVSSIRLFDLDGDGVREIYIDGKDANGQAITCAAFYSAGEAQPLHLALFDSQSYAQGSIKEFADSKLILDTEMNILGTYKVKNVYALADKSFSKASDDIVFDNNTTYVTTSKSITLSNGSLLATGTKLRFTSTDGSSVINFVTDGGFTGSIPIASSGSGWTISGQPDTSYFTSLPYKN
;
A
#
# COMPACT_ATOMS: atom_id res chain seq x y z
N MET A 1 20.86 9.61 -13.39
CA MET A 1 22.27 9.77 -13.84
C MET A 1 23.08 10.70 -12.93
N ARG A 2 22.53 11.82 -12.42
CA ARG A 2 23.24 12.74 -11.50
C ARG A 2 23.50 12.14 -10.11
N LYS A 3 22.49 11.54 -9.45
CA LYS A 3 22.64 10.71 -8.22
C LYS A 3 23.83 9.74 -8.26
N PHE A 4 24.00 9.01 -9.36
CA PHE A 4 25.12 8.07 -9.54
C PHE A 4 26.50 8.73 -9.64
N ILE A 5 26.57 9.97 -10.15
CA ILE A 5 27.82 10.73 -10.27
C ILE A 5 28.27 11.21 -8.89
N ALA A 6 27.37 11.77 -8.07
CA ALA A 6 27.67 12.18 -6.70
C ALA A 6 28.14 11.00 -5.82
N ILE A 7 27.47 9.84 -5.90
CA ILE A 7 27.88 8.62 -5.19
C ILE A 7 29.26 8.15 -5.65
N ALA A 8 29.53 8.16 -6.96
CA ALA A 8 30.84 7.79 -7.50
C ALA A 8 31.96 8.77 -7.05
N LEU A 9 31.66 10.06 -6.93
CA LEU A 9 32.59 11.09 -6.44
C LEU A 9 32.88 10.95 -4.93
N ALA A 10 31.87 10.63 -4.12
CA ALA A 10 32.06 10.31 -2.71
C ALA A 10 32.96 9.06 -2.55
N PHE A 11 32.80 8.07 -3.44
CA PHE A 11 33.63 6.86 -3.46
C PHE A 11 35.09 7.13 -3.90
N CYS A 12 35.31 8.02 -4.88
CA CYS A 12 36.64 8.26 -5.45
C CYS A 12 37.67 8.88 -4.48
N CYS A 13 37.24 9.61 -3.45
CA CYS A 13 38.17 10.33 -2.55
C CYS A 13 38.84 9.45 -1.48
N VAL A 14 38.38 8.20 -1.25
CA VAL A 14 39.10 7.28 -0.34
C VAL A 14 40.49 6.93 -0.89
N LEU A 15 40.69 7.07 -2.21
CA LEU A 15 41.97 6.85 -2.89
C LEU A 15 42.91 8.09 -2.88
N SER A 16 42.46 9.25 -2.40
CA SER A 16 43.25 10.48 -2.33
C SER A 16 43.05 11.22 -0.99
N LEU A 17 43.72 10.76 0.06
CA LEU A 17 43.61 11.33 1.40
C LEU A 17 44.37 12.66 1.54
N CYS A 18 43.62 13.74 1.78
CA CYS A 18 44.07 14.87 2.60
C CYS A 18 43.01 15.12 3.68
N ALA A 19 43.40 14.96 4.94
CA ALA A 19 42.57 15.29 6.09
C ALA A 19 42.45 16.81 6.24
N CYS A 20 41.23 17.34 6.41
CA CYS A 20 41.02 18.65 7.05
C CYS A 20 39.55 18.91 7.48
N GLY A 21 38.92 18.01 8.22
CA GLY A 21 37.79 18.40 9.07
C GLY A 21 38.32 19.27 10.22
N LYS A 22 38.10 20.58 10.17
CA LYS A 22 38.48 21.50 11.26
C LYS A 22 37.66 21.20 12.51
N LYS A 23 38.35 21.03 13.63
CA LYS A 23 37.76 21.02 14.96
C LYS A 23 37.37 22.46 15.31
N ASP A 24 36.11 22.68 15.67
CA ASP A 24 35.54 23.97 16.06
C ASP A 24 36.41 24.69 17.12
N THR A 25 36.94 25.87 16.76
CA THR A 25 37.81 26.70 17.61
C THR A 25 37.10 27.91 18.23
N GLY A 26 35.77 27.98 18.20
CA GLY A 26 35.05 29.03 18.93
C GLY A 26 35.29 30.46 18.42
N GLU A 27 35.52 30.61 17.11
CA GLU A 27 35.38 31.89 16.40
C GLU A 27 34.12 31.83 15.52
N LYS A 28 33.37 32.93 15.48
CA LYS A 28 32.00 33.05 14.92
C LYS A 28 31.91 32.87 13.38
N GLU A 29 32.27 31.73 12.83
CA GLU A 29 32.19 31.47 11.38
C GLU A 29 31.41 30.19 11.02
N ARG A 30 30.24 30.43 10.39
CA ARG A 30 29.38 29.61 9.52
C ARG A 30 28.53 28.50 10.15
N GLU A 31 27.23 28.79 10.27
CA GLU A 31 26.17 27.90 10.80
C GLU A 31 25.53 26.98 9.72
N CYS A 32 25.97 27.05 8.46
CA CYS A 32 25.38 26.29 7.34
C CYS A 32 26.12 24.98 7.03
N GLY A 33 25.45 24.06 6.35
CA GLY A 33 26.01 22.77 5.91
C GLY A 33 25.40 21.56 6.63
N VAL A 34 26.00 20.39 6.43
CA VAL A 34 25.49 19.10 6.89
C VAL A 34 26.13 18.70 8.21
N TYR A 35 25.31 18.37 9.21
CA TYR A 35 25.72 17.97 10.55
C TYR A 35 25.27 16.53 10.82
N ILE A 36 26.20 15.59 10.89
CA ILE A 36 25.93 14.16 11.05
C ILE A 36 26.14 13.76 12.51
N THR A 37 25.07 13.38 13.20
CA THR A 37 25.10 12.76 14.53
C THR A 37 25.20 11.25 14.39
N MET A 38 26.23 10.67 15.01
CA MET A 38 26.60 9.27 14.84
C MET A 38 26.06 8.42 16.01
N GLU A 39 25.19 7.41 15.80
CA GLU A 39 24.74 6.45 16.83
C GLU A 39 25.29 5.01 16.66
N ALA A 40 25.61 4.56 15.44
CA ALA A 40 26.39 3.33 15.19
C ALA A 40 27.80 3.40 15.81
N ASN A 41 28.38 2.23 16.09
CA ASN A 41 29.63 2.07 16.84
C ASN A 41 30.73 1.31 16.08
N ASP A 42 30.49 1.01 14.82
CA ASP A 42 31.31 0.20 13.91
C ASP A 42 31.55 0.90 12.56
N VAL A 43 31.15 2.17 12.43
CA VAL A 43 31.50 3.05 11.32
C VAL A 43 32.87 3.69 11.60
N PHE A 44 33.79 3.59 10.65
CA PHE A 44 35.17 4.10 10.79
C PHE A 44 35.43 5.35 9.97
N THR A 45 34.74 5.50 8.83
CA THR A 45 34.84 6.68 7.97
C THR A 45 33.44 7.08 7.53
N VAL A 46 33.19 8.40 7.47
CA VAL A 46 31.98 8.99 6.87
C VAL A 46 32.43 9.95 5.78
N SER A 47 31.88 9.85 4.57
CA SER A 47 32.11 10.82 3.50
C SER A 47 30.84 11.55 3.13
N CYS A 48 30.95 12.82 2.75
CA CYS A 48 29.88 13.60 2.13
C CYS A 48 30.36 14.13 0.77
N GLY A 49 29.54 14.06 -0.28
CA GLY A 49 29.94 14.51 -1.62
C GLY A 49 28.80 15.04 -2.48
N THR A 50 29.10 16.01 -3.32
CA THR A 50 28.24 16.61 -4.35
C THR A 50 28.82 16.34 -5.74
N ASP A 51 28.13 16.77 -6.80
CA ASP A 51 28.67 16.76 -8.16
C ASP A 51 29.93 17.63 -8.34
N GLU A 52 30.18 18.59 -7.43
CA GLU A 52 31.32 19.51 -7.48
C GLU A 52 32.54 19.01 -6.69
N GLY A 53 32.36 18.08 -5.75
CA GLY A 53 33.45 17.52 -4.94
C GLY A 53 32.98 16.76 -3.70
N SER A 54 33.91 16.16 -2.95
CA SER A 54 33.60 15.40 -1.73
C SER A 54 34.64 15.58 -0.63
N ASP A 55 34.21 15.36 0.62
CA ASP A 55 35.04 15.39 1.82
C ASP A 55 34.74 14.17 2.72
N SER A 56 35.65 13.85 3.65
CA SER A 56 35.48 12.71 4.57
C SER A 56 36.03 12.96 5.96
N PHE A 57 35.40 12.31 6.94
CA PHE A 57 35.77 12.30 8.33
C PHE A 57 36.16 10.88 8.77
N LYS A 58 37.30 10.77 9.45
CA LYS A 58 37.73 9.58 10.18
C LYS A 58 38.49 9.99 11.44
N ASN A 59 38.46 9.16 12.48
CA ASN A 59 39.27 9.41 13.66
C ASN A 59 40.77 9.28 13.33
N ALA A 60 41.60 10.10 13.98
CA ALA A 60 43.04 10.11 13.75
C ALA A 60 43.74 8.81 14.19
N ASP A 61 43.15 8.08 15.13
CA ASP A 61 43.62 6.78 15.62
C ASP A 61 43.02 5.59 14.86
N GLU A 62 42.23 5.86 13.81
CA GLU A 62 41.51 4.87 13.01
C GLU A 62 40.59 3.96 13.85
N SER A 63 40.11 4.44 15.01
CA SER A 63 39.04 3.78 15.75
C SER A 63 37.68 4.03 15.09
N ALA A 64 36.71 3.18 15.40
CA ALA A 64 35.31 3.46 15.08
C ALA A 64 34.88 4.80 15.69
N ILE A 65 34.00 5.50 14.99
CA ILE A 65 33.42 6.77 15.42
C ILE A 65 32.46 6.47 16.57
N ALA A 66 32.62 7.18 17.68
CA ALA A 66 31.84 6.92 18.88
C ALA A 66 30.40 7.41 18.72
N ALA A 67 29.45 6.66 19.28
CA ALA A 67 28.06 7.10 19.38
C ALA A 67 27.97 8.45 20.13
N GLY A 68 27.16 9.37 19.61
CA GLY A 68 27.04 10.77 20.03
C GLY A 68 28.03 11.74 19.36
N THR A 69 28.93 11.29 18.47
CA THR A 69 29.83 12.20 17.74
C THR A 69 29.04 13.00 16.71
N VAL A 70 29.30 14.31 16.62
CA VAL A 70 28.73 15.19 15.57
C VAL A 70 29.84 15.58 14.59
N ILE A 71 29.60 15.34 13.30
CA ILE A 71 30.52 15.62 12.19
C ILE A 71 29.90 16.72 11.32
N HIS A 72 30.68 17.71 10.89
CA HIS A 72 30.19 18.81 10.06
C HIS A 72 30.89 18.81 8.69
N PHE A 73 30.10 18.97 7.64
CA PHE A 73 30.54 19.18 6.26
C PHE A 73 29.96 20.50 5.72
N ASP A 74 30.84 21.40 5.29
CA ASP A 74 30.47 22.66 4.63
C ASP A 74 30.84 22.59 3.15
N PHE A 75 29.83 22.42 2.29
CA PHE A 75 29.98 22.41 0.84
C PHE A 75 29.08 23.43 0.12
N ALA A 76 28.19 24.12 0.84
CA ALA A 76 27.26 25.07 0.22
C ALA A 76 27.97 26.36 -0.24
N GLY A 77 29.03 26.75 0.48
CA GLY A 77 29.86 27.90 0.11
C GLY A 77 29.03 29.18 -0.09
N ASP A 78 29.32 29.93 -1.15
CA ASP A 78 28.65 31.21 -1.44
C ASP A 78 27.16 31.05 -1.80
N LYS A 79 26.71 29.83 -2.20
CA LYS A 79 25.28 29.58 -2.47
C LYS A 79 24.44 29.70 -1.20
N ALA A 80 25.03 29.47 -0.02
CA ALA A 80 24.33 29.57 1.25
C ALA A 80 23.91 31.00 1.62
N ASP A 81 24.61 32.02 1.12
CA ASP A 81 24.31 33.43 1.38
C ASP A 81 23.17 33.98 0.49
N SER A 82 22.68 33.18 -0.45
CA SER A 82 21.58 33.53 -1.34
C SER A 82 20.23 33.49 -0.60
N THR A 83 19.33 34.41 -0.95
CA THR A 83 17.90 34.33 -0.59
C THR A 83 17.10 33.57 -1.65
N GLU A 84 17.66 33.35 -2.84
CA GLU A 84 17.08 32.46 -3.85
C GLU A 84 17.41 31.01 -3.48
N LYS A 85 16.43 30.13 -3.68
CA LYS A 85 16.52 28.69 -3.42
C LYS A 85 17.79 28.09 -4.05
N ALA A 86 18.55 27.36 -3.25
CA ALA A 86 19.81 26.74 -3.63
C ALA A 86 19.76 25.26 -3.29
N ASP A 87 18.99 24.50 -4.08
CA ASP A 87 18.91 23.04 -3.98
C ASP A 87 20.27 22.43 -4.35
N ILE A 88 20.90 21.75 -3.38
CA ILE A 88 22.16 21.04 -3.59
C ILE A 88 21.94 19.55 -3.38
N GLU A 89 22.27 18.77 -4.40
CA GLU A 89 22.33 17.32 -4.33
C GLU A 89 23.64 16.87 -3.67
N TYR A 90 23.55 16.06 -2.63
CA TYR A 90 24.70 15.51 -1.91
C TYR A 90 24.46 14.06 -1.49
N SER A 91 25.53 13.33 -1.20
CA SER A 91 25.52 11.93 -0.81
C SER A 91 26.37 11.70 0.42
N ILE A 92 25.89 10.87 1.34
CA ILE A 92 26.60 10.46 2.54
C ILE A 92 26.91 8.97 2.42
N CYS A 93 28.17 8.58 2.64
CA CYS A 93 28.59 7.18 2.65
C CYS A 93 29.26 6.84 3.99
N LEU A 94 28.90 5.70 4.56
CA LEU A 94 29.50 5.12 5.76
C LEU A 94 30.39 3.96 5.38
N TYR A 95 31.56 3.85 6.02
CA TYR A 95 32.50 2.78 5.72
C TYR A 95 32.95 2.04 6.98
N ASP A 96 33.17 0.74 6.81
CA ASP A 96 33.79 -0.11 7.82
C ASP A 96 35.31 0.13 7.89
N LYS A 97 35.99 -0.63 8.76
CA LYS A 97 37.46 -0.56 8.90
C LYS A 97 38.21 -0.93 7.62
N GLY A 98 37.65 -1.82 6.81
CA GLY A 98 38.20 -2.26 5.53
C GLY A 98 37.91 -1.31 4.38
N LEU A 99 37.21 -0.20 4.62
CA LEU A 99 36.70 0.74 3.62
C LEU A 99 35.63 0.13 2.70
N ASN A 100 34.95 -0.92 3.15
CA ASN A 100 33.72 -1.37 2.50
C ASN A 100 32.59 -0.43 2.88
N ILE A 101 31.72 -0.12 1.91
CA ILE A 101 30.52 0.69 2.16
C ILE A 101 29.58 -0.11 3.05
N ILE A 102 29.20 0.47 4.18
CA ILE A 102 28.16 -0.06 5.07
C ILE A 102 26.80 0.45 4.61
N ALA A 103 26.69 1.76 4.37
CA ALA A 103 25.47 2.39 3.87
C ALA A 103 25.83 3.63 3.05
N SER A 104 24.95 3.99 2.12
CA SER A 104 25.06 5.22 1.33
C SER A 104 23.67 5.78 1.07
N LYS A 105 23.51 7.09 1.17
CA LYS A 105 22.23 7.76 0.85
C LYS A 105 22.46 9.15 0.27
N SER A 106 21.65 9.50 -0.73
CA SER A 106 21.67 10.81 -1.38
C SER A 106 20.46 11.63 -0.97
N PHE A 107 20.65 12.94 -0.87
CA PHE A 107 19.64 13.91 -0.48
C PHE A 107 19.74 15.13 -1.39
N VAL A 108 18.65 15.89 -1.44
CA VAL A 108 18.62 17.23 -2.03
C VAL A 108 17.97 18.13 -1.00
N ASP A 109 18.71 19.14 -0.54
CA ASP A 109 18.20 20.11 0.42
C ASP A 109 18.49 21.53 -0.08
N ASP A 110 17.64 22.48 0.31
CA ASP A 110 17.89 23.90 0.07
C ASP A 110 18.91 24.42 1.09
N PHE A 111 20.08 24.84 0.61
CA PHE A 111 21.12 25.43 1.45
C PHE A 111 21.07 26.97 1.50
N SER A 112 20.08 27.60 0.86
CA SER A 112 19.89 29.05 0.89
C SER A 112 19.70 29.57 2.33
N ASN A 113 19.89 30.87 2.55
CA ASN A 113 19.72 31.52 3.85
C ASN A 113 20.50 30.87 5.01
N ASN A 114 21.68 30.32 4.72
CA ASN A 114 22.54 29.63 5.69
C ASN A 114 21.87 28.43 6.38
N ALA A 115 21.09 27.65 5.63
CA ALA A 115 20.41 26.48 6.18
C ALA A 115 21.39 25.46 6.80
N ARG A 116 21.00 24.93 7.95
CA ARG A 116 21.64 23.83 8.65
C ARG A 116 20.86 22.55 8.34
N VAL A 117 21.58 21.51 7.94
CA VAL A 117 21.00 20.21 7.64
C VAL A 117 21.50 19.17 8.63
N ASP A 118 20.68 18.81 9.62
CA ASP A 118 20.95 17.72 10.54
C ASP A 118 20.67 16.32 9.96
N ILE A 119 21.64 15.42 10.07
CA ILE A 119 21.58 14.02 9.67
C ILE A 119 21.86 13.16 10.92
N THR A 120 21.13 12.06 11.08
CA THR A 120 21.41 11.04 12.08
C THR A 120 21.79 9.74 11.39
N VAL A 121 22.90 9.15 11.82
CA VAL A 121 23.24 7.78 11.45
C VAL A 121 22.88 6.87 12.61
N THR A 122 21.86 6.03 12.44
CA THR A 122 21.32 5.16 13.49
C THR A 122 22.25 3.99 13.80
N LYS A 123 21.93 3.20 14.83
CA LYS A 123 22.72 2.01 15.23
C LYS A 123 22.75 0.90 14.19
N ASP A 124 21.68 0.79 13.40
CA ASP A 124 21.49 -0.11 12.26
C ASP A 124 21.91 0.54 10.93
N HIS A 125 22.78 1.55 11.00
CA HIS A 125 23.44 2.19 9.84
C HIS A 125 22.53 2.94 8.88
N LYS A 126 21.27 3.20 9.25
CA LYS A 126 20.40 4.07 8.44
C LYS A 126 20.88 5.50 8.52
N ILE A 127 20.90 6.18 7.37
CA ILE A 127 21.24 7.59 7.25
C ILE A 127 19.93 8.36 7.13
N ILE A 128 19.57 9.11 8.17
CA ILE A 128 18.29 9.81 8.27
C ILE A 128 18.56 11.31 8.20
N ASN A 129 17.90 12.00 7.28
CA ASN A 129 17.87 13.46 7.30
C ASN A 129 16.76 13.92 8.24
N ALA A 130 17.14 14.63 9.30
CA ALA A 130 16.25 15.04 10.38
C ALA A 130 15.55 16.39 10.11
N ASN A 131 15.83 17.05 8.99
CA ASN A 131 15.19 18.31 8.64
C ASN A 131 13.85 18.05 7.94
N ALA A 132 12.82 18.80 8.34
CA ALA A 132 11.53 18.76 7.68
C ALA A 132 11.69 19.16 6.20
N GLY A 133 11.06 18.41 5.29
CA GLY A 133 11.14 18.60 3.83
C GLY A 133 12.05 17.61 3.09
N SER A 134 13.06 17.08 3.77
CA SER A 134 14.06 16.20 3.15
C SER A 134 13.72 14.70 3.15
N CYS A 135 12.83 14.30 4.07
CA CYS A 135 12.37 12.93 4.25
C CYS A 135 10.98 12.71 3.62
N GLY A 136 10.52 13.61 2.76
CA GLY A 136 9.19 13.62 2.15
C GLY A 136 8.21 14.52 2.90
N GLY A 137 6.91 14.31 2.66
CA GLY A 137 5.84 15.13 3.23
C GLY A 137 5.63 16.43 2.48
N ASP A 138 5.87 16.43 1.16
CA ASP A 138 5.75 17.61 0.31
C ASP A 138 4.37 18.28 0.47
N VAL A 139 3.33 17.45 0.62
CA VAL A 139 2.00 17.85 1.07
C VAL A 139 1.49 16.87 2.12
N VAL A 140 1.08 17.40 3.27
CA VAL A 140 0.33 16.66 4.31
C VAL A 140 -1.01 17.35 4.54
N VAL A 141 -2.09 16.58 4.60
CA VAL A 141 -3.42 17.05 4.97
C VAL A 141 -3.88 16.29 6.22
N ASP A 142 -4.01 17.00 7.34
CA ASP A 142 -4.57 16.47 8.58
C ASP A 142 -6.06 16.80 8.68
N MET A 143 -6.87 15.88 9.20
CA MET A 143 -8.33 15.97 9.25
C MET A 143 -8.84 15.89 10.69
N SER A 144 -9.14 17.04 11.29
CA SER A 144 -9.83 17.09 12.59
C SER A 144 -11.35 16.85 12.44
N THR A 145 -12.04 16.68 13.57
CA THR A 145 -13.51 16.75 13.60
C THR A 145 -13.92 17.78 14.63
N GLU A 146 -14.68 18.76 14.16
CA GLU A 146 -15.28 19.78 14.98
C GLU A 146 -16.74 19.42 15.28
N SER A 147 -17.21 19.82 16.46
CA SER A 147 -18.60 19.65 16.88
C SER A 147 -19.19 21.02 17.21
N GLY A 148 -20.30 21.35 16.57
CA GLY A 148 -21.09 22.55 16.84
C GLY A 148 -22.27 22.26 17.78
N GLU A 149 -23.13 23.27 17.96
CA GLU A 149 -24.43 23.11 18.61
C GLU A 149 -25.37 22.24 17.75
N ASP A 150 -26.51 21.80 18.30
CA ASP A 150 -27.61 21.18 17.54
C ASP A 150 -27.25 19.97 16.65
N ASN A 151 -26.39 19.07 17.15
CA ASN A 151 -25.90 17.88 16.43
C ASN A 151 -25.20 18.19 15.10
N VAL A 152 -24.53 19.34 15.02
CA VAL A 152 -23.67 19.70 13.89
C VAL A 152 -22.28 19.12 14.10
N THR A 153 -21.76 18.40 13.11
CA THR A 153 -20.39 17.86 13.10
C THR A 153 -19.75 18.08 11.74
N TYR A 154 -18.47 18.44 11.69
CA TYR A 154 -17.80 18.63 10.40
C TYR A 154 -16.31 18.32 10.49
N MET A 155 -15.75 17.85 9.38
CA MET A 155 -14.31 17.70 9.23
C MET A 155 -13.67 19.05 8.90
N SER A 156 -12.53 19.33 9.53
CA SER A 156 -11.71 20.52 9.24
C SER A 156 -10.32 20.05 8.78
N PRO A 157 -9.96 20.29 7.50
CA PRO A 157 -8.65 19.96 6.96
C PRO A 157 -7.63 21.04 7.32
N THR A 158 -6.41 20.63 7.66
CA THR A 158 -5.25 21.52 7.77
C THR A 158 -4.13 20.99 6.89
N VAL A 159 -3.61 21.85 6.03
CA VAL A 159 -2.51 21.55 5.10
C VAL A 159 -1.19 21.96 5.73
N PHE A 160 -0.21 21.06 5.65
CA PHE A 160 1.19 21.31 5.97
C PHE A 160 2.02 21.06 4.72
N MET A 161 2.95 21.98 4.45
CA MET A 161 3.98 21.84 3.43
C MET A 161 5.28 22.34 4.05
N PRO A 162 6.12 21.46 4.63
CA PRO A 162 7.32 21.86 5.37
C PRO A 162 8.22 22.84 4.59
N ASP A 163 8.37 22.62 3.29
CA ASP A 163 9.19 23.47 2.41
C ASP A 163 8.44 24.65 1.77
N ARG A 164 7.11 24.73 1.96
CA ARG A 164 6.24 25.74 1.34
C ARG A 164 5.17 26.24 2.32
N SER A 165 5.58 26.61 3.54
CA SER A 165 4.66 27.01 4.60
C SER A 165 3.76 28.19 4.22
N GLU A 166 4.27 29.20 3.49
CA GLU A 166 3.47 30.33 3.02
C GLU A 166 2.35 29.90 2.05
N THR A 167 2.62 28.90 1.20
CA THR A 167 1.63 28.31 0.31
C THR A 167 0.57 27.56 1.11
N ALA A 168 1.00 26.76 2.09
CA ALA A 168 0.09 26.05 3.00
C ALA A 168 -0.82 27.03 3.78
N GLU A 169 -0.26 28.13 4.32
CA GLU A 169 -1.03 29.17 5.02
C GLU A 169 -2.15 29.77 4.15
N LYS A 170 -1.85 30.02 2.87
CA LYS A 170 -2.84 30.55 1.92
C LYS A 170 -3.98 29.57 1.63
N ILE A 171 -3.65 28.29 1.48
CA ILE A 171 -4.65 27.22 1.31
C ILE A 171 -5.50 27.11 2.59
N ASN A 172 -4.86 27.06 3.76
CA ASN A 172 -5.55 26.98 5.05
C ASN A 172 -6.52 28.17 5.26
N ALA A 173 -6.16 29.39 4.87
CA ALA A 173 -7.07 30.53 4.93
C ALA A 173 -8.33 30.36 4.05
N SER A 174 -8.21 29.68 2.91
CA SER A 174 -9.36 29.32 2.07
C SER A 174 -10.23 28.23 2.73
N LEU A 175 -9.59 27.21 3.31
CA LEU A 175 -10.27 26.13 4.04
C LEU A 175 -11.03 26.66 5.27
N ASP A 176 -10.42 27.56 6.05
CA ASP A 176 -11.04 28.26 7.19
C ASP A 176 -12.26 29.07 6.77
N SER A 177 -12.21 29.68 5.58
CA SER A 177 -13.33 30.43 5.01
C SER A 177 -14.49 29.51 4.64
N MET A 178 -14.19 28.35 4.04
CA MET A 178 -15.17 27.31 3.70
C MET A 178 -15.81 26.69 4.95
N GLU A 179 -15.03 26.51 6.02
CA GLU A 179 -15.52 26.08 7.33
C GLU A 179 -16.47 27.13 7.93
N THR A 180 -16.04 28.39 7.95
CA THR A 180 -16.84 29.50 8.47
C THR A 180 -18.17 29.61 7.73
N GLU A 181 -18.18 29.48 6.41
CA GLU A 181 -19.43 29.50 5.61
C GLU A 181 -20.37 28.36 6.01
N TYR A 182 -19.85 27.15 6.22
CA TYR A 182 -20.65 26.00 6.63
C TYR A 182 -21.26 26.16 8.02
N ALA A 183 -20.43 26.53 8.99
CA ALA A 183 -20.83 26.69 10.39
C ALA A 183 -21.79 27.88 10.59
N THR A 184 -21.83 28.84 9.65
CA THR A 184 -22.67 30.03 9.76
C THR A 184 -23.80 30.04 8.75
N LYS A 185 -23.50 30.27 7.47
CA LYS A 185 -24.49 30.51 6.42
C LYS A 185 -25.24 29.23 6.06
N THR A 186 -24.52 28.13 5.79
CA THR A 186 -25.16 26.83 5.49
C THR A 186 -25.99 26.34 6.66
N TYR A 187 -25.47 26.48 7.89
CA TYR A 187 -26.23 26.19 9.10
C TYR A 187 -27.54 26.98 9.18
N GLN A 188 -27.50 28.31 9.03
CA GLN A 188 -28.69 29.16 9.09
C GLN A 188 -29.74 28.78 8.03
N ASP A 189 -29.30 28.49 6.81
CA ASP A 189 -30.18 28.11 5.72
C ASP A 189 -30.87 26.77 5.99
N ASN A 190 -30.10 25.74 6.40
CA ASN A 190 -30.64 24.43 6.74
C ASN A 190 -31.55 24.47 7.97
N TYR A 191 -31.16 25.18 9.02
CA TYR A 191 -31.98 25.31 10.23
C TYR A 191 -33.29 26.06 9.97
N GLY A 192 -33.24 27.07 9.08
CA GLY A 192 -34.43 27.76 8.58
C GLY A 192 -35.39 26.81 7.85
N LEU A 193 -34.88 25.94 6.99
CA LEU A 193 -35.67 24.92 6.30
C LEU A 193 -36.23 23.88 7.28
N TYR A 194 -35.43 23.41 8.24
CA TYR A 194 -35.88 22.51 9.30
C TYR A 194 -37.07 23.11 10.06
N THR A 195 -36.98 24.37 10.48
CA THR A 195 -38.06 25.07 11.20
C THR A 195 -39.34 25.15 10.35
N GLN A 196 -39.23 25.35 9.04
CA GLN A 196 -40.37 25.34 8.13
C GLN A 196 -40.98 23.93 7.99
N ASN A 197 -40.13 22.91 7.87
CA ASN A 197 -40.53 21.53 7.64
C ASN A 197 -41.22 20.87 8.84
N ILE A 198 -40.80 21.22 10.07
CA ILE A 198 -41.43 20.67 11.29
C ILE A 198 -42.77 21.34 11.61
N GLY A 199 -43.03 22.54 11.09
CA GLY A 199 -44.26 23.30 11.36
C GLY A 199 -44.48 23.54 12.85
N ASP A 200 -45.58 22.99 13.40
CA ASP A 200 -45.91 23.07 14.83
C ASP A 200 -45.25 21.98 15.69
N GLY A 201 -44.47 21.08 15.07
CA GLY A 201 -43.75 20.00 15.74
C GLY A 201 -44.63 18.83 16.20
N THR A 202 -45.90 18.78 15.79
CA THR A 202 -46.83 17.72 16.24
C THR A 202 -46.90 16.50 15.33
N ALA A 203 -46.25 16.55 14.16
CA ALA A 203 -46.20 15.44 13.22
C ALA A 203 -45.44 14.23 13.82
N GLN A 204 -45.94 13.02 13.57
CA GLN A 204 -45.23 11.80 13.93
C GLN A 204 -44.10 11.53 12.92
N GLY A 205 -42.95 11.06 13.42
CA GLY A 205 -41.81 10.66 12.60
C GLY A 205 -40.83 11.79 12.25
N LEU A 206 -40.85 12.92 12.98
CA LEU A 206 -39.86 13.98 12.83
C LEU A 206 -38.49 13.55 13.34
N SER A 207 -37.47 13.63 12.49
CA SER A 207 -36.07 13.52 12.89
C SER A 207 -35.60 14.81 13.56
N ALA A 208 -34.65 14.72 14.49
CA ALA A 208 -34.00 15.89 15.04
C ALA A 208 -33.13 16.57 13.96
N PHE A 209 -32.99 17.89 14.05
CA PHE A 209 -32.01 18.59 13.24
C PHE A 209 -30.61 18.01 13.47
N SER A 210 -29.87 17.83 12.38
CA SER A 210 -28.46 17.48 12.39
C SER A 210 -27.82 17.95 11.08
N MET A 211 -26.54 18.27 11.15
CA MET A 211 -25.72 18.50 9.96
C MET A 211 -24.40 17.76 10.10
N ASN A 212 -23.94 17.17 9.01
CA ASN A 212 -22.66 16.51 8.95
C ASN A 212 -21.92 16.88 7.66
N ARG A 213 -20.65 17.26 7.78
CA ARG A 213 -19.72 17.40 6.66
C ARG A 213 -18.59 16.40 6.76
N THR A 214 -18.37 15.64 5.69
CA THR A 214 -17.17 14.81 5.53
C THR A 214 -16.33 15.34 4.38
N ILE A 215 -15.01 15.36 4.56
CA ILE A 215 -14.05 15.77 3.54
C ILE A 215 -13.10 14.60 3.30
N ARG A 216 -12.71 14.41 2.04
CA ARG A 216 -11.64 13.50 1.65
C ARG A 216 -10.67 14.20 0.72
N THR A 217 -9.39 13.97 0.94
CA THR A 217 -8.33 14.24 -0.01
C THR A 217 -8.39 13.16 -1.08
N GLU A 218 -8.67 13.55 -2.32
CA GLU A 218 -8.73 12.65 -3.48
C GLU A 218 -7.44 12.70 -4.30
N ARG A 219 -6.63 13.74 -4.10
CA ARG A 219 -5.26 13.87 -4.60
C ARG A 219 -4.48 14.88 -3.76
N ALA A 220 -3.26 14.55 -3.35
CA ALA A 220 -2.33 15.47 -2.71
C ALA A 220 -0.91 15.15 -3.16
N ASP A 221 -0.33 16.04 -3.95
CA ASP A 221 1.02 15.93 -4.48
C ASP A 221 1.64 17.31 -4.69
N SER A 222 2.85 17.33 -5.24
CA SER A 222 3.60 18.56 -5.52
C SER A 222 2.88 19.51 -6.49
N SER A 223 1.95 19.02 -7.30
CA SER A 223 1.21 19.86 -8.25
C SER A 223 -0.09 20.36 -7.64
N ILE A 224 -0.85 19.50 -6.96
CA ILE A 224 -2.19 19.84 -6.51
C ILE A 224 -2.59 19.27 -5.14
N ILE A 225 -3.56 19.94 -4.52
CA ILE A 225 -4.38 19.39 -3.44
C ILE A 225 -5.83 19.43 -3.89
N SER A 226 -6.50 18.28 -3.98
CA SER A 226 -7.89 18.20 -4.37
C SER A 226 -8.72 17.49 -3.31
N LEU A 227 -9.79 18.16 -2.88
CA LEU A 227 -10.67 17.74 -1.81
C LEU A 227 -12.08 17.51 -2.33
N ARG A 228 -12.67 16.38 -1.94
CA ARG A 228 -14.09 16.06 -2.11
C ARG A 228 -14.83 16.32 -0.82
N VAL A 229 -15.87 17.15 -0.88
CA VAL A 229 -16.69 17.57 0.26
C VAL A 229 -18.09 16.99 0.13
N VAL A 230 -18.61 16.39 1.20
CA VAL A 230 -19.99 15.91 1.28
C VAL A 230 -20.70 16.51 2.48
N ASP A 231 -21.77 17.23 2.20
CA ASP A 231 -22.64 17.83 3.18
C ASP A 231 -23.96 17.07 3.26
N ARG A 232 -24.39 16.77 4.49
CA ARG A 232 -25.69 16.17 4.79
C ARG A 232 -26.38 16.99 5.87
N ALA A 233 -27.71 17.08 5.77
CA ALA A 233 -28.53 17.63 6.85
C ALA A 233 -29.84 16.85 6.99
N SER A 234 -30.28 16.63 8.23
CA SER A 234 -31.65 16.18 8.49
C SER A 234 -32.53 17.37 8.82
N LEU A 235 -33.56 17.58 8.00
CA LEU A 235 -34.48 18.71 8.05
C LEU A 235 -35.86 18.30 8.58
N GLY A 236 -35.90 17.28 9.45
CA GLY A 236 -37.10 16.82 10.12
C GLY A 236 -37.87 15.78 9.32
N THR A 237 -38.50 16.20 8.22
CA THR A 237 -39.27 15.31 7.32
C THR A 237 -38.53 14.93 6.05
N THR A 238 -37.43 15.61 5.75
CA THR A 238 -36.60 15.43 4.55
C THR A 238 -35.14 15.55 4.92
N ASP A 239 -34.26 14.98 4.10
CA ASP A 239 -32.81 15.12 4.26
C ASP A 239 -32.21 15.80 3.01
N THR A 240 -31.06 16.43 3.17
CA THR A 240 -30.27 16.99 2.06
C THR A 240 -28.95 16.23 1.91
N LEU A 241 -28.47 16.18 0.67
CA LEU A 241 -27.16 15.68 0.31
C LEU A 241 -26.59 16.60 -0.78
N LYS A 242 -25.40 17.16 -0.52
CA LYS A 242 -24.66 17.94 -1.50
C LYS A 242 -23.21 17.46 -1.53
N ILE A 243 -22.68 17.26 -2.73
CA ILE A 243 -21.29 16.94 -3.00
C ILE A 243 -20.70 18.12 -3.79
N SER A 244 -19.49 18.49 -3.42
CA SER A 244 -18.69 19.51 -4.11
C SER A 244 -17.21 19.11 -4.10
N GLY A 245 -16.45 19.72 -5.00
CA GLY A 245 -14.99 19.64 -5.04
C GLY A 245 -14.37 21.01 -4.80
N THR A 246 -13.17 21.03 -4.24
CA THR A 246 -12.27 22.20 -4.30
C THR A 246 -10.86 21.70 -4.58
N THR A 247 -10.11 22.45 -5.39
CA THR A 247 -8.78 22.03 -5.83
C THR A 247 -7.84 23.23 -5.78
N TYR A 248 -6.65 23.03 -5.23
CA TYR A 248 -5.62 24.04 -5.07
C TYR A 248 -4.35 23.63 -5.81
N ASP A 249 -3.63 24.63 -6.31
CA ASP A 249 -2.27 24.50 -6.80
C ASP A 249 -1.31 24.44 -5.60
N SER A 250 -0.58 23.33 -5.46
CA SER A 250 0.34 23.08 -4.33
C SER A 250 1.59 23.95 -4.35
N GLN A 251 1.88 24.61 -5.46
CA GLN A 251 3.01 25.53 -5.60
C GLN A 251 2.60 26.96 -5.24
N THR A 252 1.42 27.40 -5.66
CA THR A 252 0.99 28.82 -5.52
C THR A 252 -0.08 29.07 -4.45
N GLY A 253 -0.75 28.03 -3.99
CA GLY A 253 -1.84 28.07 -3.01
C GLY A 253 -3.11 28.75 -3.54
N ASN A 254 -3.22 28.91 -4.86
CA ASN A 254 -4.44 29.41 -5.51
C ASN A 254 -5.42 28.25 -5.73
N GLU A 255 -6.72 28.55 -5.64
CA GLU A 255 -7.74 27.64 -6.11
C GLU A 255 -7.67 27.51 -7.65
N ILE A 256 -7.71 26.29 -8.14
CA ILE A 256 -7.65 25.95 -9.57
C ILE A 256 -9.05 26.03 -10.15
N THR A 257 -9.19 26.80 -11.22
CA THR A 257 -10.43 26.92 -12.00
C THR A 257 -10.31 26.12 -13.31
N LEU A 258 -11.44 25.95 -14.01
CA LEU A 258 -11.46 25.25 -15.29
C LEU A 258 -10.59 25.92 -16.36
N ALA A 259 -10.37 27.24 -16.25
CA ALA A 259 -9.52 27.99 -17.17
C ALA A 259 -8.03 27.72 -16.95
N ASP A 260 -7.64 27.26 -15.76
CA ASP A 260 -6.25 26.99 -15.42
C ASP A 260 -5.82 25.61 -15.94
N LEU A 261 -6.75 24.66 -16.09
CA LEU A 261 -6.48 23.28 -16.50
C LEU A 261 -5.91 23.14 -17.92
N GLY A 262 -6.10 24.12 -18.80
CA GLY A 262 -5.60 24.06 -20.17
C GLY A 262 -5.92 25.30 -20.99
N GLU A 263 -5.48 25.33 -22.25
CA GLU A 263 -5.58 26.53 -23.09
C GLU A 263 -7.02 26.95 -23.46
N SER A 264 -8.00 26.06 -23.30
CA SER A 264 -9.40 26.32 -23.68
C SER A 264 -10.38 25.51 -22.85
N SER A 265 -11.11 26.20 -21.96
CA SER A 265 -12.19 25.60 -21.18
C SER A 265 -13.26 24.96 -22.07
N GLU A 266 -13.58 25.54 -23.23
CA GLU A 266 -14.55 24.96 -24.17
C GLU A 266 -14.10 23.59 -24.70
N LYS A 267 -12.81 23.41 -25.02
CA LYS A 267 -12.28 22.11 -25.44
C LYS A 267 -12.37 21.09 -24.32
N ILE A 268 -12.06 21.48 -23.10
CA ILE A 268 -12.13 20.61 -21.92
C ILE A 268 -13.58 20.18 -21.67
N VAL A 269 -14.53 21.13 -21.66
CA VAL A 269 -15.97 20.86 -21.48
C VAL A 269 -16.47 19.87 -22.53
N ASN A 270 -16.12 20.08 -23.81
CA ASN A 270 -16.55 19.20 -24.88
C ASN A 270 -15.94 17.80 -24.75
N ALA A 271 -14.64 17.68 -24.49
CA ALA A 271 -13.96 16.39 -24.35
C ALA A 271 -14.50 15.59 -23.16
N VAL A 272 -14.62 16.22 -21.98
CA VAL A 272 -15.12 15.59 -20.76
C VAL A 272 -16.58 15.18 -20.94
N SER A 273 -17.45 16.08 -21.43
CA SER A 273 -18.87 15.77 -21.62
C SER A 273 -19.09 14.66 -22.65
N GLU A 274 -18.34 14.65 -23.76
CA GLU A 274 -18.43 13.58 -24.76
C GLU A 274 -18.12 12.21 -24.14
N LYS A 275 -17.03 12.10 -23.38
CA LYS A 275 -16.65 10.85 -22.71
C LYS A 275 -17.71 10.35 -21.73
N ILE A 276 -18.29 11.25 -20.94
CA ILE A 276 -19.39 10.91 -20.03
C ILE A 276 -20.62 10.42 -20.81
N LEU A 277 -21.04 11.14 -21.85
CA LEU A 277 -22.23 10.81 -22.64
C LEU A 277 -22.07 9.49 -23.42
N VAL A 278 -20.85 9.19 -23.90
CA VAL A 278 -20.53 7.88 -24.49
C VAL A 278 -20.68 6.78 -23.45
N SER A 279 -20.17 6.98 -22.23
CA SER A 279 -20.25 5.98 -21.17
C SER A 279 -21.68 5.58 -20.81
N PHE A 280 -22.67 6.47 -20.97
CA PHE A 280 -24.08 6.16 -20.68
C PHE A 280 -24.66 5.07 -21.60
N ASN A 281 -24.08 4.90 -22.79
CA ASN A 281 -24.49 3.87 -23.74
C ASN A 281 -23.65 2.59 -23.64
N GLU A 282 -22.38 2.72 -23.26
CA GLU A 282 -21.41 1.62 -23.28
C GLU A 282 -21.28 0.90 -21.93
N ASP A 283 -21.38 1.64 -20.81
CA ASP A 283 -21.20 1.09 -19.48
C ASP A 283 -22.51 0.45 -18.99
N ALA A 284 -22.41 -0.84 -18.63
CA ALA A 284 -23.53 -1.62 -18.11
C ALA A 284 -24.18 -0.98 -16.88
N LYS A 285 -23.42 -0.20 -16.08
CA LYS A 285 -23.95 0.43 -14.85
C LYS A 285 -24.98 1.54 -15.13
N TYR A 286 -25.00 2.11 -16.33
CA TYR A 286 -25.96 3.15 -16.73
C TYR A 286 -27.11 2.60 -17.58
N GLN A 287 -27.09 1.32 -17.94
CA GLN A 287 -28.18 0.70 -18.69
C GLN A 287 -29.47 0.69 -17.86
N GLY A 288 -30.52 1.30 -18.40
CA GLY A 288 -31.83 1.40 -17.73
C GLY A 288 -31.98 2.57 -16.76
N VAL A 289 -30.98 3.45 -16.65
CA VAL A 289 -31.12 4.73 -15.94
C VAL A 289 -31.97 5.70 -16.76
N PHE A 290 -32.94 6.35 -16.12
CA PHE A 290 -33.78 7.37 -16.74
C PHE A 290 -33.24 8.76 -16.41
N PHE A 291 -32.46 9.31 -17.32
CA PHE A 291 -31.97 10.69 -17.20
C PHE A 291 -33.06 11.72 -17.56
N ASN A 292 -33.01 12.88 -16.90
CA ASN A 292 -33.92 13.99 -17.10
C ASN A 292 -33.80 14.57 -18.52
N GLU A 293 -34.87 15.17 -19.05
CA GLU A 293 -34.79 15.87 -20.33
C GLU A 293 -33.75 17.02 -20.24
N GLY A 294 -32.86 17.11 -21.23
CA GLY A 294 -31.79 18.12 -21.28
C GLY A 294 -30.52 17.78 -20.48
N TYR A 295 -30.40 16.57 -19.92
CA TYR A 295 -29.24 16.17 -19.10
C TYR A 295 -27.88 16.41 -19.78
N SER A 296 -27.79 16.31 -21.10
CA SER A 296 -26.54 16.54 -21.84
C SER A 296 -26.02 17.97 -21.71
N GLU A 297 -26.91 18.96 -21.70
CA GLU A 297 -26.53 20.36 -21.48
C GLU A 297 -26.29 20.65 -20.00
N THR A 298 -27.01 19.97 -19.11
CA THR A 298 -26.71 20.01 -17.67
C THR A 298 -25.30 19.53 -17.38
N ILE A 299 -24.86 18.41 -17.97
CA ILE A 299 -23.49 17.89 -17.80
C ILE A 299 -22.44 18.94 -18.22
N LYS A 300 -22.63 19.60 -19.37
CA LYS A 300 -21.71 20.67 -19.80
C LYS A 300 -21.68 21.86 -18.84
N SER A 301 -22.85 22.21 -18.30
CA SER A 301 -22.98 23.31 -17.33
C SER A 301 -22.25 22.95 -16.03
N LEU A 302 -22.44 21.74 -15.50
CA LEU A 302 -21.74 21.24 -14.31
C LEU A 302 -20.21 21.33 -14.46
N ILE A 303 -19.67 20.94 -15.61
CA ILE A 303 -18.23 21.05 -15.88
C ILE A 303 -17.79 22.53 -15.88
N SER A 304 -18.54 23.38 -16.59
CA SER A 304 -18.24 24.81 -16.75
C SER A 304 -18.33 25.57 -15.43
N ASP A 305 -19.26 25.18 -14.56
CA ASP A 305 -19.58 25.83 -13.29
C ASP A 305 -18.71 25.34 -12.13
N GLY A 306 -17.75 24.44 -12.38
CA GLY A 306 -16.80 23.99 -11.35
C GLY A 306 -17.29 22.82 -10.50
N HIS A 307 -18.28 22.04 -10.94
CA HIS A 307 -18.77 20.86 -10.22
C HIS A 307 -17.85 19.65 -10.43
N TRP A 308 -16.59 19.79 -10.04
CA TRP A 308 -15.58 18.75 -10.22
C TRP A 308 -14.44 18.83 -9.21
N TYR A 309 -13.67 17.76 -9.14
CA TYR A 309 -12.37 17.69 -8.45
C TYR A 309 -11.41 16.82 -9.27
N LEU A 310 -10.14 16.83 -8.89
CA LEU A 310 -9.09 16.02 -9.51
C LEU A 310 -8.75 14.84 -8.62
N SER A 311 -8.79 13.63 -9.18
CA SER A 311 -8.35 12.40 -8.51
C SER A 311 -6.99 11.94 -9.04
N SER A 312 -6.46 10.83 -8.52
CA SER A 312 -5.30 10.15 -9.13
C SER A 312 -5.56 9.63 -10.54
N GLU A 313 -6.82 9.38 -10.91
CA GLU A 313 -7.17 8.73 -12.18
C GLU A 313 -7.62 9.71 -13.26
N GLY A 314 -8.15 10.88 -12.85
CA GLY A 314 -8.71 11.85 -13.79
C GLY A 314 -9.55 12.93 -13.14
N ILE A 315 -10.24 13.70 -13.99
CA ILE A 315 -11.23 14.70 -13.58
C ILE A 315 -12.52 13.98 -13.20
N VAL A 316 -13.06 14.24 -12.01
CA VAL A 316 -14.33 13.69 -11.55
C VAL A 316 -15.42 14.76 -11.60
N ILE A 317 -16.44 14.55 -12.43
CA ILE A 317 -17.60 15.45 -12.54
C ILE A 317 -18.70 15.00 -11.59
N ILE A 318 -19.24 15.93 -10.81
CA ILE A 318 -20.26 15.71 -9.80
C ILE A 318 -21.63 16.13 -10.35
N ALA A 319 -22.60 15.22 -10.28
CA ALA A 319 -24.01 15.55 -10.44
C ALA A 319 -24.76 15.19 -9.14
N ASN A 320 -25.23 16.20 -8.42
CA ASN A 320 -25.99 16.08 -7.19
C ASN A 320 -27.41 15.51 -7.43
N PRO A 321 -28.07 14.99 -6.37
CA PRO A 321 -29.41 14.42 -6.51
C PRO A 321 -30.41 15.38 -7.15
N GLY A 322 -31.05 14.95 -8.23
CA GLY A 322 -32.03 15.76 -8.97
C GLY A 322 -31.48 16.51 -10.19
N GLU A 323 -30.15 16.65 -10.35
CA GLU A 323 -29.57 17.47 -11.42
C GLU A 323 -29.73 16.80 -12.80
N ILE A 324 -29.41 15.51 -12.90
CA ILE A 324 -29.45 14.77 -14.18
C ILE A 324 -30.43 13.60 -14.19
N ALA A 325 -30.94 13.19 -13.03
CA ALA A 325 -31.94 12.14 -12.86
C ALA A 325 -32.85 12.47 -11.67
N ASP A 326 -33.85 11.62 -11.39
CA ASP A 326 -34.70 11.78 -10.20
C ASP A 326 -33.87 11.77 -8.90
N SER A 327 -34.20 12.61 -7.92
CA SER A 327 -33.44 12.71 -6.66
C SER A 327 -33.38 11.38 -5.88
N SER A 328 -34.35 10.47 -6.09
CA SER A 328 -34.32 9.13 -5.49
C SER A 328 -33.23 8.21 -6.05
N ALA A 329 -32.67 8.53 -7.22
CA ALA A 329 -31.53 7.83 -7.79
C ALA A 329 -30.19 8.19 -7.10
N GLY A 330 -30.20 9.19 -6.21
CA GLY A 330 -29.00 9.66 -5.52
C GLY A 330 -28.17 10.59 -6.40
N PHE A 331 -26.86 10.58 -6.19
CA PHE A 331 -25.89 11.40 -6.92
C PHE A 331 -25.11 10.54 -7.93
N TYR A 332 -24.44 11.20 -8.88
CA TYR A 332 -23.52 10.57 -9.80
C TYR A 332 -22.16 11.27 -9.77
N GLU A 333 -21.10 10.49 -9.86
CA GLU A 333 -19.75 10.96 -10.08
C GLU A 333 -19.17 10.25 -11.30
N PHE A 334 -18.59 11.03 -12.22
CA PHE A 334 -18.07 10.53 -13.48
C PHE A 334 -16.58 10.86 -13.59
N THR A 335 -15.74 9.84 -13.52
CA THR A 335 -14.29 9.98 -13.74
C THR A 335 -13.98 9.90 -15.23
N VAL A 336 -13.36 10.95 -15.78
CA VAL A 336 -12.77 10.94 -17.12
C VAL A 336 -11.26 10.89 -16.96
N SER A 337 -10.65 9.82 -17.47
CA SER A 337 -9.22 9.51 -17.27
C SER A 337 -8.31 10.58 -17.87
N TYR A 338 -7.15 10.82 -17.22
CA TYR A 338 -6.11 11.69 -17.78
C TYR A 338 -5.60 11.22 -19.16
N ASP A 339 -5.61 9.91 -19.44
CA ASP A 339 -5.22 9.39 -20.77
C ASP A 339 -6.09 9.91 -21.91
N ASP A 340 -7.38 10.11 -21.62
CA ASP A 340 -8.37 10.67 -22.53
C ASP A 340 -8.29 12.20 -22.64
N LEU A 341 -7.61 12.84 -21.69
CA LEU A 341 -7.57 14.30 -21.54
C LEU A 341 -6.20 14.92 -21.84
N LYS A 342 -5.14 14.12 -21.99
CA LYS A 342 -3.75 14.60 -22.16
C LYS A 342 -3.51 15.58 -23.31
N ASP A 343 -4.38 15.59 -24.31
CA ASP A 343 -4.29 16.52 -25.45
C ASP A 343 -5.06 17.84 -25.22
N VAL A 344 -5.81 17.96 -24.12
CA VAL A 344 -6.65 19.12 -23.81
C VAL A 344 -6.36 19.77 -22.46
N ILE A 345 -5.76 19.05 -21.51
CA ILE A 345 -5.29 19.60 -20.23
C ILE A 345 -3.77 19.75 -20.22
N ASN A 346 -3.25 20.64 -19.39
CA ASN A 346 -1.81 20.79 -19.17
C ASN A 346 -1.23 19.54 -18.50
N ALA A 347 -0.05 19.11 -18.95
CA ALA A 347 0.66 17.94 -18.44
C ALA A 347 1.01 18.07 -16.95
N ASP A 348 1.20 19.29 -16.44
CA ASP A 348 1.49 19.54 -15.02
C ASP A 348 0.37 19.08 -14.07
N PHE A 349 -0.87 18.94 -14.59
CA PHE A 349 -2.02 18.42 -13.84
C PHE A 349 -2.22 16.92 -14.00
N ILE A 350 -1.38 16.23 -14.76
CA ILE A 350 -1.40 14.77 -14.88
C ILE A 350 -0.43 14.22 -13.82
N PRO A 351 -0.86 13.28 -12.95
CA PRO A 351 0.04 12.70 -11.94
C PRO A 351 1.26 12.06 -12.60
N ASP A 352 2.43 12.27 -11.99
CA ASP A 352 3.64 11.61 -12.43
C ASP A 352 3.56 10.10 -12.12
N SER A 353 3.86 9.29 -13.13
CA SER A 353 3.98 7.84 -13.00
C SER A 353 5.36 7.40 -12.54
N ASP A 354 6.37 8.26 -12.71
CA ASP A 354 7.77 7.94 -12.47
C ASP A 354 8.13 8.30 -11.02
N ARG A 355 8.00 7.33 -10.12
CA ARG A 355 8.41 7.50 -8.72
C ARG A 355 9.74 6.78 -8.50
N ASP A 356 10.69 7.52 -7.94
CA ASP A 356 12.03 7.05 -7.63
C ASP A 356 12.12 6.59 -6.18
N GLY A 357 12.46 5.33 -5.90
CA GLY A 357 12.77 4.92 -4.54
C GLY A 357 12.83 3.42 -4.35
N SER A 358 13.44 3.02 -3.24
CA SER A 358 13.44 1.62 -2.80
C SER A 358 12.08 1.22 -2.26
N GLU A 359 11.83 -0.09 -2.13
CA GLU A 359 10.65 -0.55 -1.42
C GLU A 359 10.56 0.07 -0.04
N GLY A 360 9.36 0.55 0.31
CA GLY A 360 9.06 1.10 1.60
C GLY A 360 7.90 0.40 2.31
N ASP A 361 7.86 0.54 3.62
CA ASP A 361 6.77 0.11 4.49
C ASP A 361 6.62 1.11 5.63
N ILE A 362 5.59 0.94 6.45
CA ILE A 362 5.34 1.74 7.64
C ILE A 362 5.67 0.97 8.92
N ASP A 363 6.04 1.71 9.95
CA ASP A 363 6.01 1.27 11.35
C ASP A 363 5.05 2.16 12.15
N VAL A 364 4.27 1.57 13.04
CA VAL A 364 3.29 2.31 13.86
C VAL A 364 3.42 1.91 15.31
N VAL A 365 3.71 2.90 16.16
CA VAL A 365 3.87 2.73 17.60
C VAL A 365 3.06 3.78 18.35
N PHE A 366 2.84 3.58 19.66
CA PHE A 366 2.35 4.68 20.48
C PHE A 366 3.38 5.79 20.56
N ALA A 367 2.94 7.04 20.46
CA ALA A 367 3.82 8.19 20.53
C ALA A 367 4.66 8.21 21.82
N ALA A 368 4.07 7.78 22.94
CA ALA A 368 4.73 7.70 24.25
C ALA A 368 5.85 6.65 24.32
N ASP A 369 5.80 5.61 23.49
CA ASP A 369 6.80 4.53 23.46
C ASP A 369 7.91 4.79 22.43
N SER A 370 7.71 5.77 21.54
CA SER A 370 8.68 6.16 20.53
C SER A 370 9.82 7.00 21.10
N LYS A 371 10.98 6.95 20.42
CA LYS A 371 12.00 8.01 20.54
C LYS A 371 11.74 9.08 19.49
N ALA A 372 10.67 9.86 19.65
CA ALA A 372 10.27 10.89 18.70
C ALA A 372 11.39 11.87 18.31
N SER A 373 12.43 12.05 19.15
CA SER A 373 13.62 12.87 18.84
C SER A 373 14.42 12.40 17.62
N ASN A 374 14.23 11.15 17.18
CA ASN A 374 14.95 10.56 16.06
C ASN A 374 14.15 10.62 14.76
N LEU A 375 12.94 11.20 14.79
CA LEU A 375 12.02 11.27 13.66
C LEU A 375 11.63 12.73 13.40
N THR A 376 11.35 13.02 12.14
CA THR A 376 10.89 14.32 11.67
C THR A 376 9.37 14.27 11.50
N LEU A 377 8.65 15.04 12.31
CA LEU A 377 7.20 15.14 12.21
C LEU A 377 6.81 16.08 11.06
N LEU A 378 6.03 15.57 10.11
CA LEU A 378 5.66 16.28 8.88
C LEU A 378 4.37 17.10 9.00
N GLY A 379 3.55 16.84 10.02
CA GLY A 379 2.27 17.51 10.25
C GLY A 379 2.09 17.90 11.72
N ASN A 380 0.88 17.74 12.24
CA ASN A 380 0.62 18.00 13.65
C ASN A 380 1.47 17.12 14.58
N ALA A 381 1.80 17.68 15.74
CA ALA A 381 2.41 16.92 16.81
C ALA A 381 1.43 15.89 17.40
N ALA A 382 1.98 14.83 17.99
CA ALA A 382 1.18 13.89 18.77
C ALA A 382 0.53 14.59 19.97
N ALA A 383 -0.78 14.48 20.07
CA ALA A 383 -1.55 14.99 21.19
C ALA A 383 -1.14 14.29 22.50
N THR A 384 -0.97 15.07 23.57
CA THR A 384 -0.45 14.57 24.85
C THR A 384 -1.54 14.11 25.82
N ASP A 385 -2.79 14.44 25.52
CA ASP A 385 -3.98 14.15 26.34
C ASP A 385 -4.68 12.85 25.95
N ILE A 386 -4.28 12.24 24.82
CA ILE A 386 -4.80 10.96 24.33
C ILE A 386 -3.66 10.00 23.98
N LYS A 387 -3.99 8.73 23.74
CA LYS A 387 -3.05 7.74 23.22
C LYS A 387 -2.85 7.86 21.70
N SER A 388 -2.17 8.93 21.29
CA SER A 388 -1.79 9.11 19.89
C SER A 388 -0.78 8.06 19.41
N LEU A 389 -0.83 7.78 18.11
CA LEU A 389 0.13 6.92 17.42
C LEU A 389 1.13 7.78 16.66
N LEU A 390 2.33 7.24 16.44
CA LEU A 390 3.26 7.72 15.44
C LEU A 390 3.39 6.68 14.35
N LEU A 391 3.09 7.10 13.13
CA LEU A 391 3.33 6.36 11.90
C LEU A 391 4.63 6.87 11.30
N SER A 392 5.59 6.00 11.08
CA SER A 392 6.86 6.32 10.42
C SER A 392 7.07 5.47 9.18
N ALA A 393 7.84 5.98 8.23
CA ALA A 393 8.21 5.24 7.02
C ALA A 393 9.59 4.60 7.13
N THR A 394 9.73 3.45 6.48
CA THR A 394 11.00 2.82 6.10
C THR A 394 11.01 2.73 4.59
N GLY A 395 12.12 3.03 3.91
CA GLY A 395 12.14 3.18 2.45
C GLY A 395 11.20 4.27 1.95
N ASN A 396 10.91 4.30 0.64
CA ASN A 396 10.05 5.32 0.04
C ASN A 396 8.61 4.83 -0.12
N ILE A 397 7.65 5.63 0.35
CA ILE A 397 6.21 5.40 0.16
C ILE A 397 5.54 6.68 -0.35
N TYR A 398 4.42 6.52 -1.05
CA TYR A 398 3.70 7.60 -1.75
C TYR A 398 2.20 7.49 -1.52
N ASP A 399 1.47 8.58 -1.75
CA ASP A 399 0.00 8.66 -1.66
C ASP A 399 -0.54 7.96 -0.39
N LEU A 400 0.05 8.29 0.77
CA LEU A 400 -0.33 7.68 2.03
C LEU A 400 -1.64 8.28 2.53
N ASP A 401 -2.59 7.43 2.89
CA ASP A 401 -3.84 7.80 3.53
C ASP A 401 -4.05 6.98 4.81
N VAL A 402 -4.61 7.63 5.84
CA VAL A 402 -5.07 6.96 7.06
C VAL A 402 -6.57 7.16 7.20
N TYR A 403 -7.31 6.08 7.44
CA TYR A 403 -8.75 6.13 7.68
C TYR A 403 -9.14 5.36 8.94
N THR A 404 -10.20 5.81 9.62
CA THR A 404 -11.00 4.92 10.47
C THR A 404 -11.89 4.02 9.61
N ILE A 405 -12.16 2.81 10.10
CA ILE A 405 -12.88 1.78 9.34
C ILE A 405 -13.95 1.08 10.17
N ASN A 406 -14.96 0.55 9.47
CA ASN A 406 -15.81 -0.50 9.99
C ASN A 406 -15.32 -1.84 9.43
N TYR A 407 -14.71 -2.67 10.27
CA TYR A 407 -14.16 -3.96 9.88
C TYR A 407 -15.19 -5.10 10.09
N SER A 408 -15.32 -5.97 9.08
CA SER A 408 -16.15 -7.18 9.14
C SER A 408 -15.25 -8.41 9.21
N GLU A 409 -15.09 -8.97 10.41
CA GLU A 409 -14.28 -10.17 10.66
C GLU A 409 -14.75 -11.36 9.79
N SER A 410 -16.06 -11.55 9.68
CA SER A 410 -16.65 -12.65 8.92
C SER A 410 -16.32 -12.61 7.41
N ALA A 411 -16.19 -11.40 6.86
CA ALA A 411 -15.91 -11.20 5.44
C ALA A 411 -14.43 -10.92 5.18
N LYS A 412 -13.64 -10.61 6.22
CA LYS A 412 -12.28 -10.06 6.13
C LYS A 412 -12.21 -8.84 5.20
N THR A 413 -13.20 -7.98 5.31
CA THR A 413 -13.30 -6.73 4.53
C THR A 413 -13.63 -5.56 5.44
N TYR A 414 -13.41 -4.36 4.93
CA TYR A 414 -13.72 -3.13 5.67
C TYR A 414 -14.35 -2.08 4.77
N THR A 415 -15.06 -1.14 5.39
CA THR A 415 -15.53 0.08 4.74
C THR A 415 -14.87 1.29 5.37
N LEU A 416 -14.50 2.27 4.54
CA LEU A 416 -13.90 3.53 4.99
C LEU A 416 -14.95 4.41 5.65
N VAL A 417 -14.63 4.96 6.82
CA VAL A 417 -15.52 5.86 7.56
C VAL A 417 -15.04 7.30 7.44
N LYS A 418 -13.90 7.63 8.07
CA LYS A 418 -13.35 8.99 8.13
C LYS A 418 -11.87 8.97 7.74
N GLN A 419 -11.43 9.86 6.85
CA GLN A 419 -10.00 10.09 6.61
C GLN A 419 -9.43 10.90 7.78
N LEU A 420 -8.27 10.50 8.27
CA LEU A 420 -7.54 11.16 9.35
C LEU A 420 -6.34 11.93 8.81
N LEU A 421 -5.64 11.36 7.82
CA LEU A 421 -4.44 11.93 7.23
C LEU A 421 -4.39 11.59 5.74
N ALA A 422 -3.79 12.47 4.96
CA ALA A 422 -3.25 12.22 3.63
C ALA A 422 -1.82 12.79 3.55
N CYS A 423 -0.90 12.12 2.87
CA CYS A 423 0.49 12.55 2.72
C CYS A 423 1.00 12.14 1.32
N SER A 424 1.58 13.08 0.59
CA SER A 424 2.07 12.86 -0.78
C SER A 424 3.13 11.76 -0.84
N ASP A 425 4.06 11.79 0.09
CA ASP A 425 5.22 10.91 0.12
C ASP A 425 5.84 10.90 1.53
N MET A 426 6.51 9.80 1.88
CA MET A 426 7.32 9.70 3.08
C MET A 426 8.54 8.81 2.78
N SER A 427 9.64 9.07 3.48
CA SER A 427 10.84 8.25 3.45
C SER A 427 11.44 8.04 4.85
N ASP A 428 12.54 7.29 4.96
CA ASP A 428 13.14 6.98 6.26
C ASP A 428 13.31 8.21 7.15
N GLY A 429 12.80 8.11 8.38
CA GLY A 429 12.88 9.17 9.38
C GLY A 429 11.69 10.12 9.40
N ALA A 430 10.85 10.10 8.36
CA ALA A 430 9.58 10.82 8.38
C ALA A 430 8.58 10.15 9.32
N ALA A 431 7.79 10.97 10.01
CA ALA A 431 6.68 10.51 10.81
C ALA A 431 5.46 11.44 10.78
N LEU A 432 4.28 10.84 10.98
CA LEU A 432 2.99 11.51 11.12
C LEU A 432 2.35 11.07 12.43
N ALA A 433 1.73 12.01 13.13
CA ALA A 433 0.94 11.71 14.31
C ALA A 433 -0.51 11.37 13.92
N ILE A 434 -1.01 10.24 14.42
CA ILE A 434 -2.43 9.90 14.33
C ILE A 434 -3.07 10.23 15.68
N ASN A 435 -3.80 11.34 15.73
CA ASN A 435 -4.47 11.83 16.93
C ASN A 435 -5.89 11.25 17.04
N THR A 436 -5.97 9.92 17.04
CA THR A 436 -7.21 9.15 17.27
C THR A 436 -6.85 7.86 17.98
N GLU A 437 -7.60 7.48 19.01
CA GLU A 437 -7.30 6.29 19.82
C GLU A 437 -7.75 5.01 19.11
N LEU A 438 -6.95 3.95 19.25
CA LEU A 438 -7.32 2.58 18.88
C LEU A 438 -8.05 1.91 20.05
N GLU A 439 -9.12 1.19 19.74
CA GLU A 439 -9.90 0.44 20.73
C GLU A 439 -10.00 -1.04 20.36
N GLY A 440 -9.60 -1.90 21.29
CA GLY A 440 -9.77 -3.35 21.19
C GLY A 440 -8.91 -4.01 20.11
N THR A 441 -9.15 -5.31 19.91
CA THR A 441 -8.33 -6.17 19.06
C THR A 441 -8.80 -6.24 17.61
N THR A 442 -10.00 -5.73 17.33
CA THR A 442 -10.55 -5.66 15.97
C THR A 442 -9.92 -4.48 15.24
N PRO A 443 -9.51 -4.63 13.97
CA PRO A 443 -9.06 -3.51 13.15
C PRO A 443 -10.04 -2.34 13.15
N ALA A 444 -9.56 -1.17 13.55
CA ALA A 444 -10.34 0.07 13.64
C ALA A 444 -9.82 1.16 12.73
N MET A 445 -8.58 1.04 12.24
CA MET A 445 -8.00 1.93 11.25
C MET A 445 -7.31 1.16 10.13
N VAL A 446 -7.13 1.83 8.99
CA VAL A 446 -6.35 1.37 7.87
C VAL A 446 -5.41 2.46 7.41
N VAL A 447 -4.16 2.09 7.15
CA VAL A 447 -3.19 2.88 6.40
C VAL A 447 -3.12 2.29 5.00
N ARG A 448 -3.21 3.16 4.00
CA ARG A 448 -3.02 2.83 2.59
C ARG A 448 -1.87 3.66 2.08
N PHE A 449 -1.03 3.10 1.22
CA PHE A 449 0.05 3.84 0.56
C PHE A 449 0.41 3.14 -0.74
N LYS A 450 1.26 3.75 -1.54
CA LYS A 450 1.82 3.18 -2.75
C LYS A 450 3.33 3.07 -2.65
N LEU A 451 3.86 2.03 -3.29
CA LEU A 451 5.29 1.89 -3.55
C LEU A 451 5.69 2.70 -4.78
N ALA A 452 7.00 2.79 -5.04
CA ALA A 452 7.56 3.51 -6.19
C ALA A 452 7.00 3.02 -7.54
N ASP A 453 6.70 1.73 -7.68
CA ASP A 453 6.10 1.21 -8.91
C ASP A 453 4.56 1.34 -8.99
N GLY A 454 3.96 2.12 -8.08
CA GLY A 454 2.52 2.37 -8.03
C GLY A 454 1.68 1.28 -7.37
N THR A 455 2.31 0.20 -6.87
CA THR A 455 1.61 -0.86 -6.14
C THR A 455 0.95 -0.30 -4.88
N HIS A 456 -0.33 -0.60 -4.67
CA HIS A 456 -1.06 -0.21 -3.47
C HIS A 456 -0.84 -1.21 -2.34
N GLU A 457 -0.40 -0.70 -1.20
CA GLU A 457 -0.20 -1.45 0.03
C GLU A 457 -1.21 -1.02 1.10
N VAL A 458 -1.50 -1.95 2.00
CA VAL A 458 -2.49 -1.75 3.07
C VAL A 458 -1.95 -2.30 4.38
N ARG A 459 -2.14 -1.55 5.47
CA ARG A 459 -1.90 -2.01 6.84
C ARG A 459 -3.13 -1.72 7.70
N LEU A 460 -3.63 -2.72 8.40
CA LEU A 460 -4.72 -2.60 9.37
C LEU A 460 -4.13 -2.40 10.76
N LEU A 461 -4.70 -1.45 11.51
CA LEU A 461 -4.27 -1.13 12.87
C LEU A 461 -5.33 -1.56 13.89
N SER A 462 -4.89 -2.27 14.92
CA SER A 462 -5.66 -2.64 16.11
C SER A 462 -4.77 -2.66 17.34
N LEU A 463 -5.32 -3.02 18.50
CA LEU A 463 -4.51 -3.41 19.65
C LEU A 463 -4.29 -4.93 19.67
N ASP A 464 -3.19 -5.38 20.26
CA ASP A 464 -3.02 -6.79 20.64
C ASP A 464 -3.74 -7.09 21.97
N GLU A 465 -3.67 -8.35 22.42
CA GLU A 465 -4.27 -8.78 23.70
C GLU A 465 -3.64 -8.09 24.93
N ASN A 466 -2.45 -7.49 24.79
CA ASN A 466 -1.72 -6.78 25.84
C ASN A 466 -1.94 -5.26 25.79
N GLY A 467 -2.67 -4.76 24.78
CA GLY A 467 -2.91 -3.33 24.56
C GLY A 467 -1.78 -2.60 23.84
N ALA A 468 -0.82 -3.30 23.24
CA ALA A 468 0.19 -2.74 22.32
C ALA A 468 -0.41 -2.54 20.92
N VAL A 469 0.19 -1.67 20.11
CA VAL A 469 -0.22 -1.47 18.71
C VAL A 469 0.08 -2.75 17.91
N ASN A 470 -0.91 -3.20 17.15
CA ASN A 470 -0.79 -4.32 16.24
C ASN A 470 -1.01 -3.83 14.80
N VAL A 471 0.01 -4.00 13.96
CA VAL A 471 0.00 -3.64 12.54
C VAL A 471 -0.06 -4.91 11.72
N THR A 472 -1.09 -5.08 10.88
CA THR A 472 -1.29 -6.30 10.10
C THR A 472 -1.47 -5.99 8.62
N ASN A 473 -0.77 -6.73 7.75
CA ASN A 473 -1.08 -6.72 6.32
C ASN A 473 -2.23 -7.73 6.07
N PRO A 474 -3.43 -7.28 5.66
CA PRO A 474 -4.57 -8.17 5.42
C PRO A 474 -4.34 -9.17 4.28
N TYR A 475 -3.31 -8.94 3.46
CA TYR A 475 -2.91 -9.77 2.34
C TYR A 475 -1.59 -10.51 2.58
N ALA A 476 -1.03 -10.48 3.80
CA ALA A 476 0.23 -11.15 4.11
C ALA A 476 0.22 -12.62 3.66
N SER A 477 -0.87 -13.33 3.92
CA SER A 477 -1.00 -14.74 3.55
C SER A 477 -1.04 -14.98 2.04
N ALA A 478 -1.18 -13.96 1.20
CA ALA A 478 -1.07 -14.12 -0.25
C ALA A 478 0.39 -14.01 -0.76
N GLY A 479 1.31 -13.47 0.05
CA GLY A 479 2.62 -13.01 -0.40
C GLY A 479 2.54 -11.79 -1.33
N THR A 480 3.66 -11.10 -1.50
CA THR A 480 3.77 -9.93 -2.37
C THR A 480 3.76 -10.38 -3.82
N VAL A 481 2.66 -10.13 -4.55
CA VAL A 481 2.54 -10.54 -5.97
C VAL A 481 3.28 -9.54 -6.86
N ILE A 482 4.26 -10.03 -7.64
CA ILE A 482 5.11 -9.20 -8.50
C ILE A 482 4.94 -9.46 -10.00
N THR A 483 4.03 -10.36 -10.39
CA THR A 483 3.85 -10.82 -11.79
C THR A 483 3.69 -9.69 -12.81
N SER A 484 2.82 -8.72 -12.52
CA SER A 484 2.58 -7.55 -13.40
C SER A 484 3.60 -6.44 -13.22
N ARG A 485 4.53 -6.60 -12.28
CA ARG A 485 5.57 -5.63 -11.89
C ARG A 485 6.94 -6.01 -12.47
N LEU A 486 7.02 -7.00 -13.35
CA LEU A 486 8.29 -7.41 -13.95
C LEU A 486 8.74 -6.45 -15.07
N PRO A 487 10.04 -6.07 -15.13
CA PRO A 487 11.09 -6.39 -14.17
C PRO A 487 10.85 -5.69 -12.82
N TYR A 488 10.92 -6.46 -11.73
CA TYR A 488 10.64 -5.99 -10.38
C TYR A 488 11.96 -5.76 -9.65
N THR A 489 12.11 -4.63 -8.95
CA THR A 489 13.31 -4.32 -8.19
C THR A 489 13.00 -4.24 -6.70
N GLY A 490 13.82 -4.88 -5.87
CA GLY A 490 13.72 -4.84 -4.41
C GLY A 490 14.87 -5.57 -3.75
N ASP A 491 15.03 -5.40 -2.44
CA ASP A 491 15.99 -6.18 -1.64
C ASP A 491 15.44 -7.60 -1.43
N ILE A 492 16.00 -8.56 -2.16
CA ILE A 492 15.54 -9.95 -2.19
C ILE A 492 16.32 -10.79 -1.19
N ASP A 493 17.63 -10.59 -1.07
CA ASP A 493 18.49 -11.39 -0.19
C ASP A 493 18.77 -10.77 1.20
N GLY A 494 18.14 -9.63 1.50
CA GLY A 494 18.16 -8.99 2.81
C GLY A 494 19.45 -8.24 3.10
N ASP A 495 20.26 -7.93 2.08
CA ASP A 495 21.55 -7.28 2.23
C ASP A 495 21.49 -5.74 2.14
N ASN A 496 20.28 -5.18 2.03
CA ASN A 496 19.97 -3.76 1.80
C ASN A 496 20.46 -3.21 0.47
N LYS A 497 20.78 -4.06 -0.50
CA LYS A 497 20.93 -3.67 -1.90
C LYS A 497 19.76 -4.20 -2.70
N GLU A 498 19.51 -3.56 -3.83
CA GLU A 498 18.40 -3.93 -4.69
C GLU A 498 18.84 -4.95 -5.74
N GLU A 499 18.02 -5.97 -5.91
CA GLU A 499 18.05 -6.91 -7.03
C GLU A 499 16.90 -6.67 -7.98
N THR A 500 17.11 -6.99 -9.26
CA THR A 500 16.06 -6.98 -10.27
C THR A 500 15.64 -8.39 -10.66
N ILE A 501 14.40 -8.75 -10.36
CA ILE A 501 13.74 -9.98 -10.82
C ILE A 501 13.14 -9.75 -12.20
N SER A 502 13.38 -10.67 -13.13
CA SER A 502 12.71 -10.73 -14.43
C SER A 502 12.50 -12.17 -14.89
N THR A 503 11.80 -12.35 -16.00
CA THR A 503 11.62 -13.67 -16.62
C THR A 503 12.01 -13.66 -18.08
N SER A 504 12.61 -14.76 -18.52
CA SER A 504 12.90 -15.06 -19.92
C SER A 504 12.36 -16.45 -20.26
N THR A 505 12.65 -16.95 -21.47
CA THR A 505 12.18 -18.25 -21.93
C THR A 505 13.33 -19.04 -22.52
N ASP A 506 13.44 -20.32 -22.14
CA ASP A 506 14.46 -21.23 -22.67
C ASP A 506 14.11 -21.75 -24.08
N ALA A 507 14.98 -22.60 -24.62
CA ALA A 507 14.80 -23.19 -25.95
C ALA A 507 13.60 -24.15 -26.05
N GLN A 508 13.06 -24.63 -24.92
CA GLN A 508 11.91 -25.52 -24.82
C GLN A 508 10.60 -24.74 -24.62
N GLY A 509 10.67 -23.42 -24.44
CA GLY A 509 9.51 -22.59 -24.14
C GLY A 509 9.16 -22.53 -22.65
N LEU A 510 10.07 -22.93 -21.76
CA LEU A 510 9.90 -22.88 -20.31
C LEU A 510 10.38 -21.54 -19.76
N THR A 511 9.71 -21.06 -18.73
CA THR A 511 10.07 -19.84 -18.01
C THR A 511 11.40 -20.01 -17.29
N VAL A 512 12.30 -19.06 -17.50
CA VAL A 512 13.55 -18.92 -16.75
C VAL A 512 13.40 -17.70 -15.84
N LEU A 513 13.62 -17.90 -14.55
CA LEU A 513 13.70 -16.82 -13.57
C LEU A 513 15.09 -16.21 -13.63
N ASN A 514 15.18 -14.89 -13.73
CA ASN A 514 16.44 -14.16 -13.71
C ASN A 514 16.44 -13.22 -12.51
N VAL A 515 17.55 -13.19 -11.77
CA VAL A 515 17.81 -12.19 -10.73
C VAL A 515 19.12 -11.50 -11.08
N GLU A 516 19.06 -10.19 -11.30
CA GLU A 516 20.22 -9.35 -11.57
C GLU A 516 20.63 -8.59 -10.30
N SER A 517 21.93 -8.66 -9.96
CA SER A 517 22.54 -7.84 -8.92
C SER A 517 23.90 -7.36 -9.39
N SER A 518 24.17 -6.07 -9.21
CA SER A 518 25.47 -5.46 -9.53
C SER A 518 26.00 -5.76 -10.95
N GLY A 519 25.09 -5.83 -11.94
CA GLY A 519 25.41 -6.10 -13.34
C GLY A 519 25.73 -7.56 -13.67
N SER A 520 25.48 -8.49 -12.75
CA SER A 520 25.55 -9.94 -12.96
C SER A 520 24.16 -10.56 -12.85
N THR A 521 23.80 -11.45 -13.79
CA THR A 521 22.50 -12.13 -13.80
C THR A 521 22.67 -13.59 -13.41
N ALA A 522 21.90 -14.03 -12.41
CA ALA A 522 21.73 -15.44 -12.07
C ALA A 522 20.41 -15.96 -12.65
N GLU A 523 20.42 -17.18 -13.19
CA GLU A 523 19.28 -17.75 -13.93
C GLU A 523 18.88 -19.12 -13.36
N ALA A 524 17.58 -19.39 -13.26
CA ALA A 524 17.03 -20.68 -12.87
C ALA A 524 15.87 -21.08 -13.79
N ALA A 525 16.05 -22.17 -14.53
CA ALA A 525 15.02 -22.72 -15.41
C ALA A 525 13.93 -23.46 -14.60
N THR A 526 12.67 -23.12 -14.85
CA THR A 526 11.52 -23.72 -14.16
C THR A 526 10.85 -24.80 -15.02
N GLY A 527 9.92 -25.55 -14.41
CA GLY A 527 9.03 -26.45 -15.16
C GLY A 527 7.83 -25.75 -15.81
N ILE A 528 7.71 -24.43 -15.67
CA ILE A 528 6.52 -23.64 -16.01
C ILE A 528 6.61 -23.16 -17.46
N LYS A 529 5.49 -23.25 -18.18
CA LYS A 529 5.33 -22.79 -19.56
C LYS A 529 4.41 -21.56 -19.64
N GLU A 530 3.38 -21.52 -18.81
CA GLU A 530 2.47 -20.38 -18.69
C GLU A 530 2.47 -19.90 -17.24
N VAL A 531 3.14 -18.78 -16.96
CA VAL A 531 3.17 -18.17 -15.62
C VAL A 531 1.78 -17.67 -15.26
N SER A 532 1.31 -18.05 -14.07
CA SER A 532 0.06 -17.54 -13.48
C SER A 532 0.36 -16.46 -12.45
N SER A 533 1.29 -16.69 -11.52
CA SER A 533 1.80 -15.64 -10.65
C SER A 533 3.25 -15.84 -10.21
N ILE A 534 3.90 -14.74 -9.86
CA ILE A 534 5.18 -14.69 -9.19
C ILE A 534 4.98 -13.90 -7.90
N ARG A 535 5.45 -14.44 -6.77
CA ARG A 535 5.23 -13.88 -5.44
C ARG A 535 6.49 -13.92 -4.61
N LEU A 536 6.65 -12.94 -3.72
CA LEU A 536 7.68 -12.90 -2.71
C LEU A 536 7.06 -13.15 -1.34
N PHE A 537 7.68 -14.01 -0.54
CA PHE A 537 7.26 -14.25 0.83
C PHE A 537 8.45 -14.76 1.64
N ASP A 538 8.62 -14.26 2.85
CA ASP A 538 9.56 -14.80 3.84
C ASP A 538 8.81 -15.86 4.64
N LEU A 539 8.99 -17.14 4.29
CA LEU A 539 8.22 -18.23 4.87
C LEU A 539 8.72 -18.69 6.23
N ASP A 540 10.03 -18.65 6.44
CA ASP A 540 10.67 -19.12 7.67
C ASP A 540 10.99 -18.02 8.68
N GLY A 541 10.77 -16.75 8.30
CA GLY A 541 10.87 -15.58 9.16
C GLY A 541 12.30 -15.12 9.38
N ASP A 542 13.22 -15.44 8.47
CA ASP A 542 14.64 -15.07 8.58
C ASP A 542 14.95 -13.66 8.04
N GLY A 543 13.96 -12.99 7.45
CA GLY A 543 14.07 -11.66 6.85
C GLY A 543 14.44 -11.67 5.36
N VAL A 544 14.69 -12.85 4.78
CA VAL A 544 14.97 -13.05 3.36
C VAL A 544 13.71 -13.55 2.66
N ARG A 545 13.42 -13.01 1.48
CA ARG A 545 12.19 -13.37 0.75
C ARG A 545 12.47 -14.47 -0.26
N GLU A 546 11.73 -15.57 -0.19
CA GLU A 546 11.72 -16.56 -1.27
C GLU A 546 10.88 -16.10 -2.46
N ILE A 547 11.27 -16.58 -3.65
CA ILE A 547 10.57 -16.31 -4.90
C ILE A 547 9.71 -17.52 -5.26
N TYR A 548 8.40 -17.36 -5.23
CA TYR A 548 7.43 -18.39 -5.61
C TYR A 548 6.88 -18.10 -7.00
N ILE A 549 6.85 -19.12 -7.86
CA ILE A 549 6.34 -19.01 -9.22
C ILE A 549 5.32 -20.12 -9.41
N ASP A 550 4.06 -19.79 -9.65
CA ASP A 550 3.05 -20.78 -10.03
C ASP A 550 2.52 -20.53 -11.43
N GLY A 551 2.15 -21.62 -12.09
CA GLY A 551 1.80 -21.60 -13.49
C GLY A 551 1.39 -22.97 -13.99
N LYS A 552 1.35 -23.13 -15.31
CA LYS A 552 1.10 -24.41 -15.95
C LYS A 552 2.35 -24.99 -16.58
N ASP A 553 2.53 -26.29 -16.42
CA ASP A 553 3.55 -27.05 -17.11
C ASP A 553 3.21 -27.25 -18.60
N ALA A 554 4.06 -27.98 -19.33
CA ALA A 554 3.86 -28.28 -20.75
C ALA A 554 2.59 -29.11 -21.05
N ASN A 555 2.01 -29.78 -20.04
CA ASN A 555 0.78 -30.57 -20.14
C ASN A 555 -0.46 -29.79 -19.69
N GLY A 556 -0.32 -28.53 -19.29
CA GLY A 556 -1.40 -27.71 -18.77
C GLY A 556 -1.74 -28.00 -17.29
N GLN A 557 -0.91 -28.76 -16.57
CA GLN A 557 -1.06 -29.02 -15.15
C GLN A 557 -0.53 -27.85 -14.32
N ALA A 558 -1.28 -27.45 -13.29
CA ALA A 558 -0.85 -26.40 -12.38
C ALA A 558 0.32 -26.90 -11.52
N ILE A 559 1.42 -26.17 -11.52
CA ILE A 559 2.60 -26.44 -10.71
C ILE A 559 3.11 -25.15 -10.07
N THR A 560 3.83 -25.29 -8.95
CA THR A 560 4.50 -24.21 -8.23
C THR A 560 5.98 -24.56 -8.07
N CYS A 561 6.86 -23.63 -8.42
CA CYS A 561 8.28 -23.63 -8.12
C CYS A 561 8.57 -22.61 -7.01
N ALA A 562 9.63 -22.83 -6.23
CA ALA A 562 10.17 -21.85 -5.30
C ALA A 562 11.67 -21.70 -5.58
N ALA A 563 12.22 -20.52 -5.41
CA ALA A 563 13.62 -20.21 -5.65
C ALA A 563 14.19 -19.36 -4.52
N PHE A 564 15.47 -19.57 -4.23
CA PHE A 564 16.25 -18.81 -3.28
C PHE A 564 17.32 -18.03 -4.01
N TYR A 565 17.48 -16.76 -3.66
CA TYR A 565 18.54 -15.91 -4.16
C TYR A 565 19.49 -15.50 -3.03
N SER A 566 20.80 -15.49 -3.31
CA SER A 566 21.82 -14.91 -2.43
C SER A 566 23.07 -14.59 -3.25
N ALA A 567 23.45 -13.31 -3.35
CA ALA A 567 24.55 -12.86 -4.19
C ALA A 567 25.91 -13.50 -3.82
N GLY A 568 26.09 -13.89 -2.54
CA GLY A 568 27.33 -14.45 -2.01
C GLY A 568 27.55 -15.95 -2.26
N GLU A 569 26.55 -16.68 -2.76
CA GLU A 569 26.64 -18.13 -2.95
C GLU A 569 27.28 -18.51 -4.30
N ALA A 570 27.90 -19.70 -4.36
CA ALA A 570 28.49 -20.22 -5.60
C ALA A 570 27.46 -20.45 -6.73
N GLN A 571 26.21 -20.69 -6.35
CA GLN A 571 25.05 -20.65 -7.23
C GLN A 571 24.05 -19.64 -6.65
N PRO A 572 24.12 -18.37 -7.08
CA PRO A 572 23.36 -17.29 -6.45
C PRO A 572 21.84 -17.48 -6.54
N LEU A 573 21.34 -18.15 -7.57
CA LEU A 573 19.93 -18.46 -7.74
C LEU A 573 19.75 -19.96 -7.94
N HIS A 574 18.89 -20.60 -7.14
CA HIS A 574 18.57 -22.01 -7.32
C HIS A 574 17.12 -22.32 -6.92
N LEU A 575 16.54 -23.33 -7.58
CA LEU A 575 15.21 -23.83 -7.24
C LEU A 575 15.24 -24.71 -6.00
N ALA A 576 14.24 -24.52 -5.16
CA ALA A 576 13.93 -25.41 -4.05
C ALA A 576 13.52 -26.79 -4.56
N LEU A 577 13.80 -27.82 -3.74
CA LEU A 577 13.24 -29.14 -3.94
C LEU A 577 11.96 -29.29 -3.12
N PHE A 578 10.89 -29.75 -3.77
CA PHE A 578 9.68 -30.29 -3.15
C PHE A 578 9.81 -31.80 -3.08
N ASP A 579 10.15 -32.29 -1.90
CA ASP A 579 10.59 -33.66 -1.63
C ASP A 579 11.79 -34.08 -2.51
N SER A 580 11.55 -34.44 -3.77
CA SER A 580 12.57 -34.86 -4.75
C SER A 580 12.44 -34.19 -6.12
N GLN A 581 11.48 -33.29 -6.29
CA GLN A 581 11.18 -32.60 -7.55
C GLN A 581 11.47 -31.11 -7.42
N SER A 582 11.78 -30.41 -8.51
CA SER A 582 11.99 -28.95 -8.50
C SER A 582 10.68 -28.13 -8.53
N TYR A 583 9.55 -28.78 -8.29
CA TYR A 583 8.21 -28.19 -8.29
C TYR A 583 7.25 -29.03 -7.46
N ALA A 584 6.20 -28.40 -6.94
CA ALA A 584 5.02 -29.05 -6.37
C ALA A 584 3.82 -28.91 -7.30
N GLN A 585 2.88 -29.86 -7.19
CA GLN A 585 1.60 -29.80 -7.91
C GLN A 585 0.62 -28.85 -7.21
N GLY A 586 -0.05 -28.03 -8.00
CA GLY A 586 -1.02 -27.04 -7.57
C GLY A 586 -0.55 -25.60 -7.77
N SER A 587 -1.50 -24.67 -7.57
CA SER A 587 -1.30 -23.22 -7.55
C SER A 587 -1.22 -22.71 -6.11
N ILE A 588 -0.55 -21.58 -5.89
CA ILE A 588 -0.43 -21.00 -4.55
C ILE A 588 -1.82 -20.58 -4.06
N LYS A 589 -2.23 -21.11 -2.91
CA LYS A 589 -3.44 -20.70 -2.21
C LYS A 589 -3.12 -19.57 -1.24
N GLU A 590 -2.22 -19.87 -0.30
CA GLU A 590 -1.80 -18.96 0.76
C GLU A 590 -0.50 -19.45 1.43
N PHE A 591 0.11 -18.56 2.20
CA PHE A 591 1.17 -18.80 3.16
C PHE A 591 0.58 -18.62 4.55
N ALA A 592 0.65 -19.64 5.39
CA ALA A 592 0.08 -19.61 6.73
C ALA A 592 0.85 -20.53 7.67
N ASP A 593 1.05 -20.10 8.92
CA ASP A 593 1.74 -20.87 9.96
C ASP A 593 3.13 -21.39 9.51
N SER A 594 3.91 -20.52 8.82
CA SER A 594 5.21 -20.84 8.21
C SER A 594 5.15 -22.02 7.23
N LYS A 595 4.03 -22.17 6.51
CA LYS A 595 3.81 -23.22 5.52
C LYS A 595 3.25 -22.64 4.22
N LEU A 596 3.72 -23.22 3.11
CA LEU A 596 3.17 -22.99 1.79
C LEU A 596 1.96 -23.91 1.58
N ILE A 597 0.80 -23.34 1.31
CA ILE A 597 -0.43 -24.07 1.02
C ILE A 597 -0.75 -23.94 -0.46
N LEU A 598 -0.82 -25.09 -1.16
CA LEU A 598 -1.15 -25.17 -2.58
C LEU A 598 -2.53 -25.77 -2.78
N ASP A 599 -3.32 -25.14 -3.65
CA ASP A 599 -4.58 -25.69 -4.14
C ASP A 599 -4.31 -26.57 -5.37
N THR A 600 -4.82 -27.80 -5.34
CA THR A 600 -4.82 -28.70 -6.49
C THR A 600 -6.19 -29.34 -6.67
N GLU A 601 -6.43 -29.89 -7.85
CA GLU A 601 -7.58 -30.75 -8.10
C GLU A 601 -7.18 -32.21 -7.97
N MET A 602 -8.02 -33.00 -7.31
CA MET A 602 -7.84 -34.43 -7.18
C MET A 602 -9.10 -35.17 -7.58
N ASN A 603 -8.93 -36.15 -8.46
CA ASN A 603 -9.98 -37.07 -8.88
C ASN A 603 -9.95 -38.31 -8.00
N ILE A 604 -10.71 -38.29 -6.90
CA ILE A 604 -10.86 -39.40 -5.96
C ILE A 604 -12.28 -39.43 -5.40
N LEU A 605 -13.06 -40.43 -5.83
CA LEU A 605 -14.49 -40.53 -5.53
C LEU A 605 -15.27 -39.26 -5.92
N GLY A 606 -14.88 -38.63 -7.02
CA GLY A 606 -15.32 -37.30 -7.47
C GLY A 606 -14.13 -36.41 -7.79
N THR A 607 -14.39 -35.23 -8.35
CA THR A 607 -13.37 -34.20 -8.57
C THR A 607 -13.47 -33.16 -7.46
N TYR A 608 -12.43 -33.03 -6.66
CA TYR A 608 -12.41 -32.13 -5.51
C TYR A 608 -11.22 -31.19 -5.55
N LYS A 609 -11.41 -29.99 -5.02
CA LYS A 609 -10.29 -29.15 -4.59
C LYS A 609 -9.70 -29.71 -3.31
N VAL A 610 -8.40 -29.87 -3.28
CA VAL A 610 -7.64 -30.35 -2.13
C VAL A 610 -6.44 -29.45 -1.90
N LYS A 611 -5.99 -29.38 -0.64
CA LYS A 611 -4.83 -28.58 -0.21
C LYS A 611 -3.64 -29.50 0.02
N ASN A 612 -2.50 -29.14 -0.55
CA ASN A 612 -1.20 -29.66 -0.14
C ASN A 612 -0.52 -28.62 0.75
N VAL A 613 0.10 -29.07 1.84
CA VAL A 613 0.76 -28.18 2.81
C VAL A 613 2.23 -28.57 2.86
N TYR A 614 3.12 -27.63 2.58
CA TYR A 614 4.56 -27.82 2.60
C TYR A 614 5.22 -26.97 3.68
N ALA A 615 6.14 -27.58 4.42
CA ALA A 615 7.02 -26.88 5.35
C ALA A 615 8.40 -26.72 4.71
N LEU A 616 9.00 -25.54 4.91
CA LEU A 616 10.35 -25.24 4.48
C LEU A 616 11.37 -25.62 5.57
N ALA A 617 12.43 -26.30 5.18
CA ALA A 617 13.62 -26.52 5.99
C ALA A 617 14.83 -26.72 5.08
N ASP A 618 15.96 -26.08 5.41
CA ASP A 618 17.22 -26.20 4.64
C ASP A 618 17.03 -25.97 3.13
N LYS A 619 16.33 -24.89 2.75
CA LYS A 619 16.00 -24.53 1.35
C LYS A 619 15.23 -25.63 0.58
N SER A 620 14.58 -26.54 1.29
CA SER A 620 13.80 -27.64 0.73
C SER A 620 12.42 -27.73 1.38
N PHE A 621 11.41 -28.02 0.56
CA PHE A 621 10.04 -28.20 0.98
C PHE A 621 9.73 -29.68 1.18
N SER A 622 9.15 -30.01 2.33
CA SER A 622 8.60 -31.35 2.62
C SER A 622 7.12 -31.24 2.92
N LYS A 623 6.32 -32.24 2.52
CA LYS A 623 4.91 -32.27 2.92
C LYS A 623 4.77 -32.32 4.44
N ALA A 624 3.96 -31.42 5.00
CA ALA A 624 3.72 -31.35 6.44
C ALA A 624 2.88 -32.52 6.96
N SER A 625 2.19 -33.25 6.07
CA SER A 625 1.37 -34.41 6.37
C SER A 625 1.25 -35.30 5.13
N ASP A 626 1.20 -36.62 5.32
CA ASP A 626 0.90 -37.59 4.25
C ASP A 626 -0.57 -37.49 3.80
N ASP A 627 -1.46 -37.04 4.69
CA ASP A 627 -2.88 -36.82 4.41
C ASP A 627 -3.09 -35.56 3.55
N ILE A 628 -3.75 -35.73 2.41
CA ILE A 628 -4.26 -34.67 1.52
C ILE A 628 -5.61 -34.20 2.03
N VAL A 629 -5.75 -32.90 2.29
CA VAL A 629 -6.96 -32.33 2.93
C VAL A 629 -7.92 -31.78 1.89
N PHE A 630 -9.21 -32.12 1.99
CA PHE A 630 -10.23 -31.60 1.07
C PHE A 630 -10.66 -30.17 1.46
N ASP A 631 -10.77 -29.29 0.47
CA ASP A 631 -11.30 -27.93 0.64
C ASP A 631 -12.75 -27.84 0.18
N ASN A 632 -13.63 -28.63 0.80
CA ASN A 632 -14.97 -28.90 0.29
C ASN A 632 -16.07 -28.76 1.38
N ASN A 633 -15.95 -27.76 2.26
CA ASN A 633 -16.81 -27.57 3.43
C ASN A 633 -18.33 -27.57 3.16
N THR A 634 -18.75 -27.33 1.91
CA THR A 634 -20.16 -27.30 1.47
C THR A 634 -20.57 -28.49 0.59
N THR A 635 -19.64 -29.38 0.20
CA THR A 635 -19.91 -30.49 -0.71
C THR A 635 -20.21 -31.77 0.06
N TYR A 636 -21.47 -32.19 0.05
CA TYR A 636 -21.92 -33.41 0.70
C TYR A 636 -22.30 -34.47 -0.32
N VAL A 637 -21.97 -35.72 -0.02
CA VAL A 637 -22.42 -36.89 -0.76
C VAL A 637 -23.31 -37.74 0.13
N THR A 638 -24.23 -38.50 -0.47
CA THR A 638 -25.14 -39.39 0.27
C THR A 638 -24.91 -40.81 -0.18
N THR A 639 -24.70 -41.72 0.77
CA THR A 639 -24.50 -43.14 0.47
C THR A 639 -25.79 -43.76 -0.09
N SER A 640 -25.74 -44.49 -1.19
CA SER A 640 -26.85 -45.27 -1.75
C SER A 640 -26.84 -46.73 -1.27
N LYS A 641 -25.72 -47.21 -0.73
CA LYS A 641 -25.52 -48.53 -0.12
C LYS A 641 -24.73 -48.42 1.16
N SER A 642 -24.83 -49.42 2.03
CA SER A 642 -23.98 -49.49 3.22
C SER A 642 -22.51 -49.74 2.84
N ILE A 643 -21.59 -49.06 3.53
CA ILE A 643 -20.14 -49.13 3.29
C ILE A 643 -19.45 -49.72 4.52
N THR A 644 -18.53 -50.66 4.34
CA THR A 644 -17.69 -51.15 5.43
C THR A 644 -16.51 -50.20 5.62
N LEU A 645 -16.35 -49.66 6.82
CA LEU A 645 -15.29 -48.74 7.18
C LEU A 645 -13.99 -49.49 7.50
N SER A 646 -12.88 -48.76 7.56
CA SER A 646 -11.54 -49.30 7.82
C SER A 646 -11.43 -50.01 9.18
N ASN A 647 -12.25 -49.61 10.16
CA ASN A 647 -12.35 -50.26 11.47
C ASN A 647 -13.32 -51.45 11.51
N GLY A 648 -13.88 -51.86 10.37
CA GLY A 648 -14.84 -52.96 10.23
C GLY A 648 -16.29 -52.62 10.57
N SER A 649 -16.59 -51.39 11.00
CA SER A 649 -17.97 -50.97 11.24
C SER A 649 -18.71 -50.66 9.92
N LEU A 650 -20.04 -50.57 9.98
CA LEU A 650 -20.88 -50.33 8.81
C LEU A 650 -21.42 -48.90 8.83
N LEU A 651 -21.12 -48.14 7.78
CA LEU A 651 -21.79 -46.88 7.46
C LEU A 651 -23.10 -47.19 6.76
N ALA A 652 -24.22 -46.72 7.31
CA ALA A 652 -25.56 -47.06 6.81
C ALA A 652 -25.87 -46.37 5.48
N THR A 653 -26.72 -47.00 4.66
CA THR A 653 -27.31 -46.34 3.48
C THR A 653 -28.11 -45.10 3.87
N GLY A 654 -28.17 -44.09 2.99
CA GLY A 654 -28.80 -42.79 3.24
C GLY A 654 -27.99 -41.84 4.12
N THR A 655 -26.78 -42.21 4.56
CA THR A 655 -25.92 -41.33 5.37
C THR A 655 -25.37 -40.19 4.51
N LYS A 656 -25.54 -38.95 5.00
CA LYS A 656 -24.96 -37.75 4.42
C LYS A 656 -23.60 -37.44 5.05
N LEU A 657 -22.58 -37.25 4.23
CA LEU A 657 -21.21 -37.04 4.67
C LEU A 657 -20.44 -36.10 3.75
N ARG A 658 -19.33 -35.55 4.24
CA ARG A 658 -18.31 -34.86 3.45
C ARG A 658 -16.95 -35.54 3.65
N PHE A 659 -16.16 -35.63 2.59
CA PHE A 659 -14.79 -36.13 2.68
C PHE A 659 -13.87 -35.06 3.26
N THR A 660 -12.95 -35.46 4.15
CA THR A 660 -12.11 -34.53 4.93
C THR A 660 -10.63 -34.66 4.59
N SER A 661 -10.12 -35.88 4.43
CA SER A 661 -8.74 -36.12 3.98
C SER A 661 -8.60 -37.47 3.27
N THR A 662 -7.47 -37.71 2.61
CA THR A 662 -7.13 -38.99 1.97
C THR A 662 -5.62 -39.16 1.92
N ASP A 663 -5.13 -40.41 1.91
CA ASP A 663 -3.74 -40.74 1.58
C ASP A 663 -3.48 -40.74 0.05
N GLY A 664 -4.49 -40.39 -0.74
CA GLY A 664 -4.46 -40.34 -2.20
C GLY A 664 -4.49 -41.71 -2.88
N SER A 665 -4.59 -42.82 -2.15
CA SER A 665 -4.42 -44.15 -2.74
C SER A 665 -5.29 -45.26 -2.16
N SER A 666 -5.50 -45.31 -0.85
CA SER A 666 -6.07 -46.47 -0.17
C SER A 666 -7.19 -46.14 0.82
N VAL A 667 -7.25 -44.90 1.32
CA VAL A 667 -8.24 -44.49 2.32
C VAL A 667 -8.75 -43.08 2.04
N ILE A 668 -10.05 -42.87 2.25
CA ILE A 668 -10.66 -41.54 2.32
C ILE A 668 -11.40 -41.35 3.65
N ASN A 669 -11.04 -40.30 4.38
CA ASN A 669 -11.62 -39.90 5.64
C ASN A 669 -12.86 -39.02 5.40
N PHE A 670 -13.83 -39.09 6.30
CA PHE A 670 -15.07 -38.33 6.20
C PHE A 670 -15.60 -37.91 7.56
N VAL A 671 -16.51 -36.94 7.53
CA VAL A 671 -17.39 -36.58 8.65
C VAL A 671 -18.85 -36.52 8.19
N THR A 672 -19.77 -37.05 9.00
CA THR A 672 -21.21 -36.96 8.75
C THR A 672 -21.77 -35.61 9.20
N ASP A 673 -22.99 -35.29 8.78
CA ASP A 673 -23.73 -34.11 9.27
C ASP A 673 -23.98 -34.14 10.79
N GLY A 674 -24.08 -35.34 11.38
CA GLY A 674 -24.13 -35.56 12.82
C GLY A 674 -22.79 -35.56 13.55
N GLY A 675 -21.67 -35.21 12.88
CA GLY A 675 -20.34 -35.09 13.49
C GLY A 675 -19.58 -36.40 13.68
N PHE A 676 -20.08 -37.54 13.17
CA PHE A 676 -19.37 -38.81 13.23
C PHE A 676 -18.24 -38.84 12.18
N THR A 677 -17.02 -39.19 12.59
CA THR A 677 -15.86 -39.31 11.70
C THR A 677 -15.52 -40.77 11.41
N GLY A 678 -15.07 -41.06 10.19
CA GLY A 678 -14.62 -42.40 9.83
C GLY A 678 -13.77 -42.42 8.56
N SER A 679 -13.36 -43.63 8.16
CA SER A 679 -12.43 -43.84 7.04
C SER A 679 -12.95 -44.96 6.14
N ILE A 680 -13.09 -44.70 4.84
CA ILE A 680 -13.55 -45.64 3.83
C ILE A 680 -12.32 -46.19 3.07
N PRO A 681 -12.11 -47.52 3.04
CA PRO A 681 -11.10 -48.12 2.17
C PRO A 681 -11.49 -47.98 0.70
N ILE A 682 -10.55 -47.57 -0.13
CA ILE A 682 -10.71 -47.34 -1.56
C ILE A 682 -9.57 -47.98 -2.33
N ALA A 683 -9.78 -48.24 -3.62
CA ALA A 683 -8.74 -48.71 -4.51
C ALA A 683 -8.96 -48.19 -5.94
N SER A 684 -7.87 -47.82 -6.61
CA SER A 684 -7.90 -47.46 -8.04
C SER A 684 -7.96 -48.70 -8.92
N SER A 685 -8.85 -48.70 -9.91
CA SER A 685 -8.94 -49.74 -10.94
C SER A 685 -8.23 -49.36 -12.25
N GLY A 686 -7.57 -48.20 -12.30
CA GLY A 686 -6.97 -47.62 -13.50
C GLY A 686 -7.97 -46.87 -14.40
N SER A 687 -9.27 -47.20 -14.35
CA SER A 687 -10.35 -46.48 -15.05
C SER A 687 -11.29 -45.70 -14.11
N GLY A 688 -11.01 -45.69 -12.81
CA GLY A 688 -11.82 -45.06 -11.78
C GLY A 688 -11.52 -45.60 -10.39
N TRP A 689 -12.36 -45.26 -9.41
CA TRP A 689 -12.21 -45.68 -8.03
C TRP A 689 -13.23 -46.75 -7.64
N THR A 690 -12.83 -47.63 -6.73
CA THR A 690 -13.67 -48.71 -6.23
C THR A 690 -13.73 -48.72 -4.72
N ILE A 691 -14.87 -49.15 -4.20
CA ILE A 691 -15.10 -49.45 -2.78
C ILE A 691 -15.50 -50.92 -2.73
N SER A 692 -14.80 -51.73 -1.94
CA SER A 692 -15.03 -53.19 -1.88
C SER A 692 -15.08 -53.88 -3.26
N GLY A 693 -14.27 -53.41 -4.22
CA GLY A 693 -14.17 -53.97 -5.57
C GLY A 693 -15.34 -53.64 -6.51
N GLN A 694 -16.27 -52.78 -6.11
CA GLN A 694 -17.33 -52.24 -6.98
C GLN A 694 -17.08 -50.76 -7.25
N PRO A 695 -17.55 -50.21 -8.40
CA PRO A 695 -17.39 -48.79 -8.71
C PRO A 695 -17.94 -47.90 -7.58
N ASP A 696 -17.19 -46.86 -7.25
CA ASP A 696 -17.54 -45.82 -6.28
C ASP A 696 -18.92 -45.18 -6.54
N THR A 697 -19.23 -44.91 -7.80
CA THR A 697 -20.53 -44.38 -8.26
C THR A 697 -21.71 -45.28 -7.90
N SER A 698 -21.48 -46.55 -7.54
CA SER A 698 -22.53 -47.47 -7.09
C SER A 698 -22.83 -47.39 -5.59
N TYR A 699 -22.01 -46.67 -4.81
CA TYR A 699 -22.14 -46.50 -3.36
C TYR A 699 -22.68 -45.13 -2.94
N PHE A 700 -22.73 -44.17 -3.86
CA PHE A 700 -23.26 -42.83 -3.61
C PHE A 700 -24.41 -42.52 -4.56
N THR A 701 -25.31 -41.63 -4.15
CA THR A 701 -26.41 -41.14 -5.01
C THR A 701 -25.88 -40.31 -6.18
N SER A 702 -24.80 -39.55 -5.93
CA SER A 702 -24.08 -38.75 -6.91
C SER A 702 -22.69 -38.43 -6.36
N LEU A 703 -21.71 -38.36 -7.26
CA LEU A 703 -20.35 -37.90 -6.98
C LEU A 703 -20.01 -36.72 -7.91
N PRO A 704 -19.28 -35.71 -7.43
CA PRO A 704 -19.01 -34.48 -8.18
C PRO A 704 -17.86 -34.66 -9.17
N TYR A 705 -17.96 -35.59 -10.11
CA TYR A 705 -16.97 -35.69 -11.19
C TYR A 705 -17.15 -34.50 -12.16
N LYS A 706 -16.06 -33.80 -12.47
CA LYS A 706 -16.06 -32.85 -13.60
C LYS A 706 -16.17 -33.63 -14.90
N ASN A 707 -16.99 -33.13 -15.81
CA ASN A 707 -17.10 -33.64 -17.18
C ASN A 707 -15.93 -33.17 -18.05
#